data_AF-A0A843AK66-F1
#
_entry.id   AF-A0A843AK66-F1
#
_cell.length_a   1.000
_cell.length_b   1.000
_cell.length_c   1.000
_cell.angle_alpha   90.00
_cell.angle_beta   90.00
_cell.angle_gamma   90.00
#
_symmetry.space_group_name_H-M   'P 1'
#
loop_
_entity.id
_entity.type
_entity.pdbx_description
1 polymer ?
#
loop_
_entity_poly.entity_id
_entity_poly.type
_entity_poly.pdbx_seq_one_letter_code
_entity_poly.pdbx_strand_id
1 'polypeptide(L)'
;MALGEASTSSLLMATIGSQYAGRTITSEAIFEGRSGDFYGGWGFYFVRQYLKEHHPASHTDDPLNGYEDSVVGNYFPPGKAGNRLMIYDLNKLKDPTRGRTVPVPEGANYSEITLHKLIIGGDPENAEDLTFYPGCVLINVPKMKIHAQDLLTNAIKNLGIGLYPTQCPSSTDPENKSWKYAMPSSDTPSYKGKLPHMPWVVEIDEKTSLPKKDEKGEYILTKTRGMPGTQADVIRAVQEEGVFMVHISDSIDMINLNHNPEGIAVRIPEGYIWSSLDCVALDQLCANYCFKTIPMSQGMELKEKNNWNTEFVHQVPVATIEGKNIVTIEGLDSPLFRYNLYSYGEKRGMGQQHYYVTGWDSVTGTPLASLDGHLGRIEKTRFIELITGNMYYNPSCMLWDMQKTLLSYAEAHDKLTGSSIYQDFMEGFDENGDGVIDYDETGTKGFDTHLFLIMSDALDIQLSGNYGMLKGNFYNAVNTGKHSNKKWNPDGHDFAREITLMSIANHAYEMSKNETMNPDPFVSGMEWGQGRWPSWEFAKWAMYSSMLYGAPSPEQVSINSLYGLAFCYADKTENNGKYTGSVDQMKSDPQALHSYFLALAAGADPLSFTFYVPSGYGTLENLNIPNVEETSDPEKILTAEFNHGKEKW
;
A
#
# COMPACT_ATOMS: atom_id res chain seq x y z
N MET A 1 11.74 18.63 -13.26
CA MET A 1 10.79 17.60 -12.78
C MET A 1 11.42 16.88 -11.61
N ALA A 2 10.64 16.38 -10.66
CA ALA A 2 11.18 15.65 -9.52
C ALA A 2 10.22 14.55 -9.10
N LEU A 3 10.74 13.47 -8.54
CA LEU A 3 9.95 12.39 -7.97
C LEU A 3 10.47 12.06 -6.57
N GLY A 4 9.56 12.02 -5.61
CA GLY A 4 9.77 11.38 -4.31
C GLY A 4 8.74 10.27 -4.18
N GLU A 5 9.16 9.10 -3.73
CA GLU A 5 8.28 7.92 -3.66
C GLU A 5 8.18 7.44 -2.22
N ALA A 6 7.04 6.90 -1.81
CA ALA A 6 6.87 6.31 -0.48
C ALA A 6 7.67 5.00 -0.30
N SER A 7 7.73 4.17 -1.35
CA SER A 7 8.60 3.00 -1.48
C SER A 7 9.61 3.27 -2.59
N THR A 8 10.89 2.90 -2.43
CA THR A 8 11.92 3.16 -3.47
C THR A 8 11.85 2.12 -4.58
N SER A 9 10.71 2.09 -5.27
CA SER A 9 10.57 1.36 -6.52
C SER A 9 11.62 1.85 -7.52
N SER A 10 12.00 3.13 -7.50
CA SER A 10 13.09 3.69 -8.29
C SER A 10 14.41 2.91 -8.26
N LEU A 11 14.97 2.64 -7.08
CA LEU A 11 16.27 1.95 -6.96
C LEU A 11 16.18 0.48 -7.36
N LEU A 12 15.08 -0.17 -6.99
CA LEU A 12 14.76 -1.54 -7.39
C LEU A 12 14.63 -1.63 -8.92
N MET A 13 13.80 -0.77 -9.52
CA MET A 13 13.57 -0.72 -10.97
C MET A 13 14.84 -0.35 -11.73
N ALA A 14 15.69 0.51 -11.16
CA ALA A 14 17.00 0.83 -11.73
C ALA A 14 17.91 -0.41 -11.74
N THR A 15 17.90 -1.21 -10.66
CA THR A 15 18.69 -2.44 -10.56
C THR A 15 18.19 -3.52 -11.52
N ILE A 16 16.88 -3.80 -11.52
CA ILE A 16 16.25 -4.76 -12.44
C ILE A 16 16.45 -4.31 -13.90
N GLY A 17 16.19 -3.03 -14.18
CA GLY A 17 16.39 -2.43 -15.49
C GLY A 17 17.84 -2.56 -15.96
N SER A 18 18.81 -2.39 -15.05
CA SER A 18 20.23 -2.57 -15.37
C SER A 18 20.57 -4.00 -15.75
N GLN A 19 20.04 -4.98 -15.00
CA GLN A 19 20.23 -6.40 -15.31
C GLN A 19 19.62 -6.76 -16.67
N TYR A 20 18.41 -6.28 -16.96
CA TYR A 20 17.73 -6.52 -18.23
C TYR A 20 18.45 -5.86 -19.41
N ALA A 21 18.88 -4.61 -19.25
CA ALA A 21 19.53 -3.84 -20.30
C ALA A 21 21.02 -4.22 -20.51
N GLY A 22 21.61 -4.99 -19.61
CA GLY A 22 23.04 -5.36 -19.65
C GLY A 22 23.99 -4.17 -19.46
N ARG A 23 23.50 -3.06 -18.90
CA ARG A 23 24.25 -1.82 -18.63
C ARG A 23 23.61 -1.08 -17.47
N THR A 24 24.32 -0.13 -16.86
CA THR A 24 23.76 0.68 -15.78
C THR A 24 22.57 1.52 -16.26
N ILE A 25 21.46 1.43 -15.53
CA ILE A 25 20.27 2.26 -15.59
C ILE A 25 20.16 2.97 -14.24
N THR A 26 20.07 4.31 -14.26
CA THR A 26 19.94 5.14 -13.06
C THR A 26 18.46 5.29 -12.65
N SER A 27 18.18 5.70 -11.41
CA SER A 27 16.81 6.05 -10.99
C SER A 27 16.21 7.15 -11.89
N GLU A 28 17.02 8.13 -12.25
CA GLU A 28 16.62 9.25 -13.11
C GLU A 28 16.31 8.77 -14.53
N ALA A 29 17.02 7.76 -15.06
CA ALA A 29 16.66 7.10 -16.31
C ALA A 29 15.32 6.35 -16.22
N ILE A 30 15.03 5.71 -15.08
CA ILE A 30 13.71 5.11 -14.82
C ILE A 30 12.62 6.21 -14.79
N PHE A 31 12.89 7.37 -14.22
CA PHE A 31 11.94 8.48 -14.20
C PHE A 31 11.69 9.09 -15.58
N GLU A 32 12.76 9.29 -16.37
CA GLU A 32 12.62 9.63 -17.79
C GLU A 32 11.74 8.60 -18.51
N GLY A 33 11.82 7.32 -18.14
CA GLY A 33 11.05 6.26 -18.75
C GLY A 33 11.57 5.83 -20.13
N ARG A 34 12.65 6.45 -20.59
CA ARG A 34 13.38 6.12 -21.82
C ARG A 34 14.87 6.34 -21.61
N SER A 35 15.68 5.35 -21.97
CA SER A 35 17.15 5.44 -22.01
C SER A 35 17.68 4.58 -23.16
N GLY A 36 18.09 5.21 -24.28
CA GLY A 36 18.43 4.46 -25.50
C GLY A 36 17.25 3.60 -25.97
N ASP A 37 17.47 2.28 -26.04
CA ASP A 37 16.44 1.28 -26.39
C ASP A 37 15.62 0.76 -25.19
N PHE A 38 15.97 1.17 -23.97
CA PHE A 38 15.17 0.85 -22.78
C PHE A 38 13.95 1.78 -22.72
N TYR A 39 12.76 1.19 -22.60
CA TYR A 39 11.49 1.87 -22.35
C TYR A 39 10.82 1.24 -21.11
N GLY A 40 10.48 2.07 -20.13
CA GLY A 40 9.84 1.65 -18.88
C GLY A 40 10.10 2.61 -17.73
N GLY A 41 9.15 2.73 -16.80
CA GLY A 41 9.21 3.68 -15.68
C GLY A 41 8.13 4.77 -15.76
N TRP A 42 8.42 5.99 -15.29
CA TRP A 42 7.41 7.06 -15.14
C TRP A 42 7.11 7.85 -16.41
N GLY A 43 7.99 7.76 -17.42
CA GLY A 43 7.71 8.31 -18.74
C GLY A 43 7.82 9.83 -18.85
N PHE A 44 8.62 10.50 -18.01
CA PHE A 44 8.84 11.95 -18.12
C PHE A 44 9.45 12.38 -19.47
N TYR A 45 10.11 11.48 -20.20
CA TYR A 45 10.52 11.70 -21.58
C TYR A 45 9.32 12.08 -22.47
N PHE A 46 8.17 11.43 -22.30
CA PHE A 46 6.96 11.72 -23.08
C PHE A 46 6.36 13.07 -22.69
N VAL A 47 6.51 13.49 -21.42
CA VAL A 47 6.15 14.85 -20.99
C VAL A 47 7.03 15.88 -21.70
N ARG A 48 8.35 15.65 -21.79
CA ARG A 48 9.25 16.54 -22.55
C ARG A 48 8.86 16.65 -24.02
N GLN A 49 8.53 15.51 -24.65
CA GLN A 49 8.09 15.50 -26.05
C GLN A 49 6.78 16.27 -26.23
N TYR A 50 5.79 16.02 -25.37
CA TYR A 50 4.53 16.75 -25.38
C TYR A 50 4.78 18.26 -25.29
N LEU A 51 5.58 18.72 -24.32
CA LEU A 51 5.92 20.14 -24.18
C LEU A 51 6.59 20.69 -25.44
N LYS A 52 7.57 19.97 -26.00
CA LYS A 52 8.28 20.38 -27.21
C LYS A 52 7.35 20.55 -28.42
N GLU A 53 6.41 19.64 -28.59
CA GLU A 53 5.44 19.66 -29.69
C GLU A 53 4.38 20.76 -29.54
N HIS A 54 4.08 21.17 -28.31
CA HIS A 54 3.02 22.12 -27.99
C HIS A 54 3.53 23.53 -27.63
N HIS A 55 4.84 23.74 -27.60
CA HIS A 55 5.42 25.07 -27.46
C HIS A 55 4.98 25.97 -28.62
N PRO A 56 4.58 27.23 -28.35
CA PRO A 56 4.34 28.18 -29.42
C PRO A 56 5.64 28.40 -30.21
N ALA A 57 5.54 28.72 -31.49
CA ALA A 57 6.70 28.88 -32.38
C ALA A 57 7.72 29.96 -31.90
N SER A 58 7.31 30.86 -31.00
CA SER A 58 8.16 31.89 -30.38
C SER A 58 8.87 31.42 -29.11
N HIS A 59 8.60 30.22 -28.60
CA HIS A 59 9.20 29.71 -27.38
C HIS A 59 10.66 29.32 -27.60
N THR A 60 11.55 29.76 -26.70
CA THR A 60 13.00 29.49 -26.82
C THR A 60 13.47 28.29 -26.01
N ASP A 61 12.67 27.79 -25.07
CA ASP A 61 13.04 26.63 -24.28
C ASP A 61 12.86 25.34 -25.08
N ASP A 62 13.87 24.47 -25.01
CA ASP A 62 13.79 23.09 -25.50
C ASP A 62 13.67 22.15 -24.29
N PRO A 63 12.49 21.53 -24.05
CA PRO A 63 12.28 20.58 -22.96
C PRO A 63 13.17 19.33 -23.04
N LEU A 64 13.85 19.07 -24.16
CA LEU A 64 14.83 17.99 -24.27
C LEU A 64 16.22 18.38 -23.77
N ASN A 65 16.51 19.66 -23.56
CA ASN A 65 17.75 20.07 -22.92
C ASN A 65 17.82 19.47 -21.50
N GLY A 66 18.91 18.76 -21.21
CA GLY A 66 19.11 18.04 -19.94
C GLY A 66 18.60 16.60 -19.91
N TYR A 67 17.99 16.09 -20.99
CA TYR A 67 17.57 14.68 -21.08
C TYR A 67 18.75 13.72 -20.90
N GLU A 68 19.81 13.87 -21.70
CA GLU A 68 21.00 12.99 -21.60
C GLU A 68 21.67 13.07 -20.22
N ASP A 69 21.78 14.28 -19.66
CA ASP A 69 22.30 14.49 -18.30
C ASP A 69 21.44 13.76 -17.26
N SER A 70 20.12 13.82 -17.39
CA SER A 70 19.18 13.13 -16.49
C SER A 70 19.31 11.61 -16.63
N VAL A 71 19.38 11.08 -17.86
CA VAL A 71 19.53 9.64 -18.12
C VAL A 71 20.81 9.07 -17.52
N VAL A 72 21.94 9.77 -17.63
CA VAL A 72 23.21 9.29 -17.05
C VAL A 72 23.32 9.57 -15.54
N GLY A 73 22.34 10.28 -14.95
CA GLY A 73 22.32 10.62 -13.54
C GLY A 73 23.25 11.77 -13.14
N ASN A 74 23.62 12.64 -14.08
CA ASN A 74 24.42 13.83 -13.76
C ASN A 74 23.58 14.79 -12.92
N TYR A 75 24.08 15.10 -11.73
CA TYR A 75 23.41 16.01 -10.81
C TYR A 75 23.90 17.44 -10.98
N PHE A 76 22.98 18.36 -11.30
CA PHE A 76 23.21 19.79 -11.28
C PHE A 76 22.20 20.44 -10.34
N PRO A 77 22.61 21.22 -9.32
CA PRO A 77 21.63 21.98 -8.55
C PRO A 77 20.92 22.99 -9.48
N PRO A 78 19.65 23.39 -9.21
CA PRO A 78 18.85 24.18 -10.15
C PRO A 78 19.53 25.45 -10.63
N GLY A 79 20.23 26.18 -9.76
CA GLY A 79 20.98 27.38 -10.13
C GLY A 79 22.16 27.16 -11.08
N LYS A 80 22.63 25.90 -11.22
CA LYS A 80 23.65 25.49 -12.19
C LYS A 80 23.08 24.71 -13.38
N ALA A 81 21.78 24.43 -13.40
CA ALA A 81 21.15 23.69 -14.50
C ALA A 81 21.10 24.53 -15.80
N GLY A 82 21.10 25.86 -15.72
CA GLY A 82 21.02 26.72 -16.90
C GLY A 82 19.69 26.54 -17.64
N ASN A 83 19.74 26.32 -18.96
CA ASN A 83 18.55 26.10 -19.80
C ASN A 83 18.11 24.61 -19.87
N ARG A 84 18.57 23.78 -18.94
CA ARG A 84 18.27 22.34 -18.90
C ARG A 84 17.08 22.06 -18.00
N LEU A 85 16.11 21.32 -18.52
CA LEU A 85 15.06 20.73 -17.70
C LEU A 85 15.62 19.44 -17.09
N MET A 86 15.92 19.47 -15.80
CA MET A 86 16.49 18.31 -15.08
C MET A 86 15.40 17.46 -14.42
N ILE A 87 15.70 16.18 -14.25
CA ILE A 87 14.97 15.26 -13.36
C ILE A 87 15.77 15.04 -12.08
N TYR A 88 15.08 15.00 -10.94
CA TYR A 88 15.69 14.74 -9.64
C TYR A 88 14.97 13.64 -8.88
N ASP A 89 15.74 12.76 -8.25
CA ASP A 89 15.27 11.82 -7.24
C ASP A 89 15.31 12.46 -5.85
N LEU A 90 14.13 12.77 -5.30
CA LEU A 90 14.01 13.40 -3.98
C LEU A 90 14.41 12.47 -2.84
N ASN A 91 14.54 11.15 -3.10
CA ASN A 91 14.96 10.20 -2.08
C ASN A 91 16.47 10.22 -1.81
N LYS A 92 17.29 10.77 -2.72
CA LYS A 92 18.75 10.66 -2.68
C LYS A 92 19.43 11.81 -1.92
N LEU A 93 19.64 11.63 -0.62
CA LEU A 93 20.39 12.56 0.25
C LEU A 93 21.69 11.99 0.82
N LYS A 94 22.23 10.91 0.23
CA LYS A 94 23.56 10.39 0.62
C LYS A 94 24.66 11.43 0.43
N ASP A 95 24.52 12.28 -0.58
CA ASP A 95 25.30 13.51 -0.72
C ASP A 95 24.70 14.59 0.20
N PRO A 96 25.37 14.93 1.32
CA PRO A 96 24.81 15.82 2.34
C PRO A 96 24.60 17.25 1.82
N THR A 97 25.24 17.66 0.72
CA THR A 97 25.06 19.02 0.20
C THR A 97 23.66 19.23 -0.40
N ARG A 98 22.92 18.15 -0.66
CA ARG A 98 21.58 18.16 -1.27
C ARG A 98 20.45 18.31 -0.25
N GLY A 99 20.73 18.04 1.02
CA GLY A 99 19.75 18.03 2.11
C GLY A 99 19.90 19.23 3.04
N ARG A 100 18.80 19.65 3.66
CA ARG A 100 18.80 20.60 4.77
C ARG A 100 17.81 20.12 5.84
N THR A 101 18.25 20.16 7.10
CA THR A 101 17.39 19.88 8.26
C THR A 101 16.71 21.17 8.68
N VAL A 102 15.39 21.10 8.83
CA VAL A 102 14.53 22.25 9.13
C VAL A 102 13.64 21.94 10.33
N PRO A 103 13.32 22.95 11.16
CA PRO A 103 12.39 22.76 12.27
C PRO A 103 10.98 22.47 11.76
N VAL A 104 10.22 21.70 12.54
CA VAL A 104 8.79 21.51 12.32
C VAL A 104 8.04 22.34 13.36
N PRO A 105 7.24 23.35 12.94
CA PRO A 105 6.41 24.11 13.87
C PRO A 105 5.49 23.18 14.68
N GLU A 106 5.68 23.16 15.99
CA GLU A 106 4.93 22.32 16.94
C GLU A 106 4.88 20.83 16.51
N GLY A 107 6.02 20.30 16.03
CA GLY A 107 6.17 18.95 15.52
C GLY A 107 5.48 17.86 16.35
N ALA A 108 4.67 17.04 15.68
CA ALA A 108 3.80 16.03 16.28
C ALA A 108 4.52 14.69 16.50
N ASN A 109 5.21 14.22 15.47
CA ASN A 109 6.11 13.06 15.46
C ASN A 109 7.57 13.50 15.42
N TYR A 110 7.88 14.59 14.71
CA TYR A 110 9.24 15.10 14.53
C TYR A 110 9.32 16.58 14.87
N SER A 111 10.29 16.97 15.71
CA SER A 111 10.63 18.38 15.94
C SER A 111 11.42 19.00 14.79
N GLU A 112 12.07 18.18 13.97
CA GLU A 112 12.85 18.59 12.79
C GLU A 112 12.87 17.49 11.72
N ILE A 113 12.92 17.89 10.46
CA ILE A 113 12.93 16.97 9.31
C ILE A 113 14.06 17.37 8.35
N THR A 114 14.74 16.38 7.78
CA THR A 114 15.73 16.58 6.73
C THR A 114 15.05 16.42 5.38
N LEU A 115 15.05 17.49 4.58
CA LEU A 115 14.40 17.56 3.28
C LEU A 115 15.41 17.86 2.17
N HIS A 116 15.04 17.53 0.94
CA HIS A 116 15.85 17.90 -0.22
C HIS A 116 15.75 19.41 -0.49
N LYS A 117 16.90 20.09 -0.60
CA LYS A 117 17.02 21.52 -0.95
C LYS A 117 16.38 21.93 -2.30
N LEU A 118 16.04 20.97 -3.16
CA LEU A 118 15.25 21.26 -4.36
C LEU A 118 13.85 21.77 -4.01
N ILE A 119 13.32 21.35 -2.87
CA ILE A 119 12.01 21.74 -2.37
C ILE A 119 12.14 23.02 -1.55
N ILE A 120 12.95 22.96 -0.50
CA ILE A 120 13.04 24.01 0.53
C ILE A 120 14.12 25.07 0.29
N GLY A 121 14.86 24.99 -0.82
CA GLY A 121 15.96 25.90 -1.10
C GLY A 121 17.23 25.67 -0.27
N GLY A 122 18.26 26.45 -0.59
CA GLY A 122 19.55 26.46 0.10
C GLY A 122 19.46 27.06 1.50
N ASP A 123 20.58 27.03 2.22
CA ASP A 123 20.72 27.68 3.52
C ASP A 123 20.58 29.21 3.38
N PRO A 124 19.59 29.85 4.05
CA PRO A 124 19.40 31.30 4.00
C PRO A 124 20.61 32.14 4.43
N GLU A 125 21.52 31.57 5.24
CA GLU A 125 22.73 32.25 5.70
C GLU A 125 23.92 32.07 4.74
N ASN A 126 23.76 31.27 3.68
CA ASN A 126 24.79 30.97 2.69
C ASN A 126 24.38 31.42 1.29
N ALA A 127 24.89 32.58 0.86
CA ALA A 127 24.58 33.17 -0.44
C ALA A 127 24.96 32.30 -1.65
N GLU A 128 26.04 31.52 -1.55
CA GLU A 128 26.44 30.60 -2.62
C GLU A 128 25.46 29.42 -2.71
N ASP A 129 25.07 28.86 -1.58
CA ASP A 129 24.10 27.75 -1.53
C ASP A 129 22.71 28.20 -2.01
N LEU A 130 22.26 29.40 -1.66
CA LEU A 130 21.05 30.01 -2.21
C LEU A 130 21.12 30.20 -3.73
N THR A 131 22.30 30.57 -4.24
CA THR A 131 22.50 30.69 -5.69
C THR A 131 22.36 29.33 -6.37
N PHE A 132 22.80 28.24 -5.72
CA PHE A 132 22.67 26.89 -6.28
C PHE A 132 21.26 26.32 -6.10
N TYR A 133 20.60 26.65 -4.99
CA TYR A 133 19.26 26.20 -4.62
C TYR A 133 18.35 27.40 -4.34
N PRO A 134 17.83 28.06 -5.40
CA PRO A 134 17.02 29.27 -5.27
C PRO A 134 15.59 29.04 -4.72
N GLY A 135 15.27 27.82 -4.28
CA GLY A 135 13.91 27.39 -3.94
C GLY A 135 13.10 26.95 -5.17
N CYS A 136 11.82 26.64 -4.95
CA CYS A 136 10.91 26.24 -6.03
C CYS A 136 9.48 26.74 -5.79
N VAL A 137 8.70 26.72 -6.87
CA VAL A 137 7.24 26.56 -6.78
C VAL A 137 6.95 25.07 -6.85
N LEU A 138 6.33 24.53 -5.80
CA LEU A 138 6.02 23.11 -5.72
C LEU A 138 4.65 22.84 -6.35
N ILE A 139 4.65 22.20 -7.52
CA ILE A 139 3.43 21.71 -8.17
C ILE A 139 3.28 20.23 -7.81
N ASN A 140 2.39 19.94 -6.88
CA ASN A 140 2.03 18.60 -6.44
C ASN A 140 1.00 18.00 -7.39
N VAL A 141 1.31 16.87 -8.02
CA VAL A 141 0.46 16.21 -9.04
C VAL A 141 0.07 14.79 -8.62
N PRO A 142 -0.73 14.60 -7.55
CA PRO A 142 -1.13 13.27 -7.12
C PRO A 142 -2.08 12.61 -8.12
N LYS A 143 -1.94 11.29 -8.29
CA LYS A 143 -2.97 10.44 -8.88
C LYS A 143 -3.96 10.04 -7.79
N MET A 144 -5.23 10.40 -7.94
CA MET A 144 -6.25 10.10 -6.94
C MET A 144 -6.56 8.60 -6.88
N LYS A 145 -6.47 8.04 -5.67
CA LYS A 145 -6.70 6.61 -5.41
C LYS A 145 -7.14 6.33 -3.98
N ILE A 146 -7.87 5.23 -3.77
CA ILE A 146 -8.11 4.70 -2.41
C ILE A 146 -6.83 4.00 -1.93
N HIS A 147 -6.40 4.30 -0.71
CA HIS A 147 -5.11 3.85 -0.19
C HIS A 147 -5.23 2.62 0.71
N ALA A 148 -4.13 1.87 0.87
CA ALA A 148 -4.09 0.58 1.57
C ALA A 148 -3.69 0.71 3.07
N GLN A 149 -3.50 1.94 3.54
CA GLN A 149 -3.10 2.28 4.92
C GLN A 149 -3.71 3.62 5.38
N ASP A 150 -4.54 4.22 4.53
CA ASP A 150 -5.09 5.57 4.71
C ASP A 150 -6.33 5.69 3.82
N LEU A 151 -7.14 6.73 3.98
CA LEU A 151 -8.37 6.87 3.22
C LEU A 151 -8.10 7.06 1.71
N LEU A 152 -7.29 8.07 1.37
CA LEU A 152 -6.96 8.42 -0.01
C LEU A 152 -5.46 8.67 -0.17
N THR A 153 -4.94 8.41 -1.36
CA THR A 153 -3.78 9.18 -1.83
C THR A 153 -4.27 10.32 -2.69
N ASN A 154 -4.09 11.53 -2.18
CA ASN A 154 -4.26 12.76 -2.93
C ASN A 154 -3.20 13.80 -2.49
N ALA A 155 -3.55 15.06 -2.27
CA ALA A 155 -2.57 16.11 -2.07
C ALA A 155 -1.77 15.94 -0.78
N ILE A 156 -2.45 15.66 0.34
CA ILE A 156 -1.81 15.52 1.66
C ILE A 156 -0.92 14.29 1.66
N LYS A 157 -1.47 13.10 1.36
CA LYS A 157 -0.70 11.84 1.39
C LYS A 157 0.51 11.85 0.46
N ASN A 158 0.37 12.37 -0.75
CA ASN A 158 1.44 12.37 -1.74
C ASN A 158 2.66 13.18 -1.27
N LEU A 159 2.44 14.34 -0.64
CA LEU A 159 3.52 15.11 -0.02
C LEU A 159 3.96 14.51 1.31
N GLY A 160 2.96 14.15 2.12
CA GLY A 160 3.05 13.70 3.50
C GLY A 160 3.91 12.46 3.71
N ILE A 161 4.11 11.66 2.66
CA ILE A 161 5.09 10.57 2.66
C ILE A 161 6.16 10.77 1.58
N GLY A 162 5.81 11.31 0.41
CA GLY A 162 6.73 11.43 -0.73
C GLY A 162 7.96 12.30 -0.47
N LEU A 163 7.85 13.30 0.41
CA LEU A 163 8.94 14.25 0.67
C LEU A 163 10.00 13.77 1.68
N TYR A 164 9.74 12.72 2.45
CA TYR A 164 10.73 12.12 3.34
C TYR A 164 11.77 11.33 2.53
N PRO A 165 13.07 11.64 2.56
CA PRO A 165 14.01 10.97 1.67
C PRO A 165 14.41 9.59 2.19
N THR A 166 14.27 8.54 1.37
CA THR A 166 14.64 7.17 1.80
C THR A 166 16.14 7.04 2.07
N GLN A 167 17.00 7.65 1.24
CA GLN A 167 18.45 7.66 1.42
C GLN A 167 18.89 8.91 2.18
N CYS A 168 18.27 9.18 3.33
CA CYS A 168 18.70 10.22 4.28
C CYS A 168 19.62 9.59 5.33
N PRO A 169 20.94 9.85 5.32
CA PRO A 169 21.86 9.26 6.29
C PRO A 169 21.46 9.58 7.74
N SER A 170 21.56 8.60 8.64
CA SER A 170 21.36 8.85 10.08
C SER A 170 22.61 9.40 10.77
N SER A 171 23.77 9.37 10.11
CA SER A 171 25.02 9.95 10.57
C SER A 171 25.87 10.47 9.41
N THR A 172 26.94 11.21 9.74
CA THR A 172 27.95 11.65 8.76
C THR A 172 28.99 10.59 8.40
N ASP A 173 28.99 9.43 9.07
CA ASP A 173 29.89 8.32 8.73
C ASP A 173 29.52 7.74 7.35
N PRO A 174 30.42 7.77 6.35
CA PRO A 174 30.15 7.28 5.00
C PRO A 174 29.93 5.76 4.93
N GLU A 175 30.39 5.01 5.92
CA GLU A 175 30.18 3.55 6.02
C GLU A 175 28.85 3.21 6.73
N ASN A 176 28.15 4.19 7.31
CA ASN A 176 26.87 3.96 7.96
C ASN A 176 25.79 3.67 6.91
N LYS A 177 25.17 2.50 7.04
CA LYS A 177 24.06 2.02 6.20
C LYS A 177 22.69 2.21 6.84
N SER A 178 22.62 2.95 7.95
CA SER A 178 21.38 3.30 8.63
C SER A 178 20.83 4.62 8.10
N TRP A 179 19.52 4.62 7.86
CA TRP A 179 18.81 5.75 7.28
C TRP A 179 17.85 6.36 8.29
N LYS A 180 17.64 7.68 8.24
CA LYS A 180 16.79 8.40 9.20
C LYS A 180 15.33 7.97 9.12
N TYR A 181 14.82 7.74 7.91
CA TYR A 181 13.41 7.45 7.64
C TYR A 181 13.13 6.04 7.12
N ALA A 182 14.18 5.32 6.70
CA ALA A 182 14.04 4.06 5.99
C ALA A 182 14.65 2.87 6.71
N MET A 183 14.20 1.68 6.33
CA MET A 183 14.67 0.38 6.81
C MET A 183 14.77 -0.65 5.65
N PRO A 184 15.53 -1.75 5.84
CA PRO A 184 16.50 -1.96 6.93
C PRO A 184 17.71 -1.03 6.79
N SER A 185 18.68 -1.20 7.67
CA SER A 185 20.00 -0.62 7.48
C SER A 185 20.74 -1.39 6.37
N SER A 186 20.66 -0.93 5.12
CA SER A 186 21.29 -1.56 3.95
C SER A 186 21.86 -0.52 2.97
N ASP A 187 22.63 -0.98 1.97
CA ASP A 187 23.12 -0.12 0.88
C ASP A 187 21.98 0.37 -0.03
N THR A 188 20.84 -0.33 -0.02
CA THR A 188 19.68 -0.09 -0.87
C THR A 188 18.40 -0.04 -0.02
N PRO A 189 18.21 0.99 0.83
CA PRO A 189 17.01 1.07 1.66
C PRO A 189 15.76 1.17 0.80
N SER A 190 14.72 0.43 1.18
CA SER A 190 13.56 0.23 0.33
C SER A 190 12.30 0.97 0.78
N TYR A 191 11.95 0.85 2.05
CA TYR A 191 10.70 1.41 2.57
C TYR A 191 10.97 2.42 3.66
N LYS A 192 10.12 3.44 3.74
CA LYS A 192 10.14 4.45 4.80
C LYS A 192 9.53 3.92 6.11
N GLY A 193 9.91 2.70 6.50
CA GLY A 193 9.32 1.99 7.64
C GLY A 193 9.69 2.56 9.01
N LYS A 194 10.64 3.51 9.10
CA LYS A 194 10.92 4.24 10.35
C LYS A 194 10.00 5.45 10.56
N LEU A 195 9.18 5.79 9.56
CA LEU A 195 8.11 6.76 9.75
C LEU A 195 6.98 6.11 10.57
N PRO A 196 6.37 6.83 11.53
CA PRO A 196 5.13 6.37 12.14
C PRO A 196 4.00 6.30 11.09
N HIS A 197 3.67 5.08 10.67
CA HIS A 197 2.50 4.80 9.81
C HIS A 197 1.25 4.43 10.61
N MET A 198 1.42 4.14 11.90
CA MET A 198 0.37 3.87 12.89
C MET A 198 0.69 4.65 14.17
N PRO A 199 -0.30 4.97 15.02
CA PRO A 199 -0.01 5.61 16.31
C PRO A 199 0.91 4.77 17.19
N TRP A 200 0.76 3.45 17.22
CA TRP A 200 1.67 2.58 17.96
C TRP A 200 2.85 2.15 17.08
N VAL A 201 4.06 2.57 17.47
CA VAL A 201 5.32 2.14 16.85
C VAL A 201 6.05 1.23 17.82
N VAL A 202 6.57 0.13 17.30
CA VAL A 202 7.16 -0.97 18.06
C VAL A 202 8.67 -0.98 17.94
N GLU A 203 9.35 -1.31 19.04
CA GLU A 203 10.81 -1.44 19.04
C GLU A 203 11.24 -2.75 18.37
N ILE A 204 12.21 -2.66 17.46
CA ILE A 204 12.74 -3.80 16.69
C ILE A 204 14.08 -4.25 17.29
N ASP A 205 14.27 -5.56 17.42
CA ASP A 205 15.60 -6.15 17.60
C ASP A 205 16.30 -6.25 16.25
N GLU A 206 17.31 -5.41 16.04
CA GLU A 206 18.08 -5.35 14.79
C GLU A 206 18.80 -6.66 14.45
N LYS A 207 18.99 -7.58 15.41
CA LYS A 207 19.65 -8.88 15.15
C LYS A 207 18.71 -9.93 14.58
N THR A 208 17.45 -9.90 14.99
CA THR A 208 16.46 -10.92 14.63
C THR A 208 15.41 -10.39 13.65
N SER A 209 15.36 -9.08 13.44
CA SER A 209 14.29 -8.39 12.71
C SER A 209 12.89 -8.63 13.33
N LEU A 210 12.83 -8.97 14.63
CA LEU A 210 11.58 -9.23 15.36
C LEU A 210 11.25 -8.11 16.36
N PRO A 211 9.95 -7.95 16.73
CA PRO A 211 9.56 -7.03 17.80
C PRO A 211 10.22 -7.40 19.12
N LYS A 212 10.72 -6.42 19.86
CA LYS A 212 11.14 -6.65 21.25
C LYS A 212 9.91 -6.83 22.13
N LYS A 213 10.04 -7.75 23.08
CA LYS A 213 9.08 -7.98 24.16
C LYS A 213 9.68 -7.59 25.51
N ASP A 214 8.85 -7.10 26.41
CA ASP A 214 9.21 -6.84 27.79
C ASP A 214 9.27 -8.13 28.63
N GLU A 215 9.54 -8.01 29.93
CA GLU A 215 9.62 -9.15 30.85
C GLU A 215 8.28 -9.92 31.00
N LYS A 216 7.15 -9.33 30.59
CA LYS A 216 5.82 -9.95 30.62
C LYS A 216 5.47 -10.64 29.30
N GLY A 217 6.31 -10.48 28.26
CA GLY A 217 6.06 -11.01 26.93
C GLY A 217 5.24 -10.08 26.03
N GLU A 218 5.00 -8.84 26.45
CA GLU A 218 4.25 -7.84 25.69
C GLU A 218 5.18 -7.00 24.81
N TYR A 219 4.70 -6.51 23.68
CA TYR A 219 5.52 -5.68 22.79
C TYR A 219 5.91 -4.34 23.43
N ILE A 220 7.17 -3.94 23.20
CA ILE A 220 7.66 -2.63 23.61
C ILE A 220 7.21 -1.60 22.58
N LEU A 221 6.29 -0.73 22.98
CA LEU A 221 5.58 0.18 22.08
C LEU A 221 5.73 1.63 22.52
N THR A 222 5.73 2.54 21.55
CA THR A 222 5.68 3.99 21.73
C THR A 222 4.46 4.53 21.01
N LYS A 223 3.58 5.25 21.72
CA LYS A 223 2.46 5.97 21.09
C LYS A 223 2.95 7.28 20.49
N THR A 224 2.67 7.47 19.22
CA THR A 224 3.00 8.63 18.38
C THR A 224 1.69 9.27 17.90
N ARG A 225 1.78 10.26 16.99
CA ARG A 225 0.65 10.79 16.23
C ARG A 225 0.40 10.05 14.91
N GLY A 226 1.09 8.93 14.70
CA GLY A 226 0.89 8.02 13.58
C GLY A 226 0.98 8.70 12.23
N MET A 227 0.24 8.15 11.28
CA MET A 227 0.19 8.61 9.91
C MET A 227 -0.24 10.09 9.77
N PRO A 228 -1.28 10.60 10.46
CA PRO A 228 -1.65 12.01 10.38
C PRO A 228 -0.55 12.96 10.83
N GLY A 229 0.14 12.64 11.95
CA GLY A 229 1.27 13.43 12.44
C GLY A 229 2.43 13.46 11.44
N THR A 230 2.78 12.31 10.87
CA THR A 230 3.85 12.18 9.87
C THR A 230 3.59 13.05 8.65
N GLN A 231 2.36 13.02 8.12
CA GLN A 231 1.97 13.81 6.96
C GLN A 231 1.94 15.31 7.27
N ALA A 232 1.37 15.68 8.42
CA ALA A 232 1.29 17.07 8.82
C ALA A 232 2.66 17.69 9.04
N ASP A 233 3.57 16.98 9.73
CA ASP A 233 4.88 17.53 10.08
C ASP A 233 5.71 17.91 8.85
N VAL A 234 5.73 17.08 7.79
CA VAL A 234 6.49 17.42 6.58
C VAL A 234 5.84 18.54 5.78
N ILE A 235 4.51 18.59 5.70
CA ILE A 235 3.81 19.67 5.01
C ILE A 235 4.04 21.00 5.75
N ARG A 236 3.96 20.99 7.09
CA ARG A 236 4.22 22.16 7.92
C ARG A 236 5.68 22.62 7.83
N ALA A 237 6.64 21.70 7.79
CA ALA A 237 8.04 22.03 7.55
C ALA A 237 8.23 22.75 6.21
N VAL A 238 7.61 22.26 5.13
CA VAL A 238 7.68 22.90 3.81
C VAL A 238 7.00 24.28 3.78
N GLN A 239 5.85 24.41 4.45
CA GLN A 239 5.15 25.70 4.58
C GLN A 239 5.95 26.74 5.36
N GLU A 240 6.64 26.33 6.44
CA GLU A 240 7.47 27.22 7.26
C GLU A 240 8.66 27.77 6.48
N GLU A 241 9.20 26.98 5.55
CA GLU A 241 10.25 27.42 4.63
C GLU A 241 9.74 28.34 3.50
N GLY A 242 8.46 28.72 3.53
CA GLY A 242 7.87 29.69 2.59
C GLY A 242 7.68 29.16 1.17
N VAL A 243 7.65 27.82 0.99
CA VAL A 243 7.48 27.21 -0.32
C VAL A 243 6.04 27.41 -0.80
N PHE A 244 5.88 28.06 -1.95
CA PHE A 244 4.57 28.20 -2.59
C PHE A 244 4.15 26.88 -3.23
N MET A 245 2.99 26.36 -2.82
CA MET A 245 2.47 25.06 -3.26
C MET A 245 1.19 25.21 -4.07
N VAL A 246 1.11 24.44 -5.16
CA VAL A 246 -0.10 24.23 -5.94
C VAL A 246 -0.35 22.73 -6.00
N HIS A 247 -1.58 22.31 -5.75
CA HIS A 247 -1.97 20.90 -5.80
C HIS A 247 -2.91 20.68 -6.98
N ILE A 248 -2.62 19.69 -7.83
CA ILE A 248 -3.38 19.35 -9.03
C ILE A 248 -3.67 17.85 -8.98
N SER A 249 -4.87 17.48 -8.53
CA SER A 249 -5.32 16.09 -8.46
C SER A 249 -5.72 15.58 -9.84
N ASP A 250 -5.01 14.55 -10.32
CA ASP A 250 -5.47 13.73 -11.43
C ASP A 250 -6.54 12.75 -10.92
N SER A 251 -7.79 13.13 -11.15
CA SER A 251 -8.99 12.36 -10.85
C SER A 251 -9.71 11.94 -12.13
N ILE A 252 -8.99 11.82 -13.25
CA ILE A 252 -9.57 11.42 -14.54
C ILE A 252 -9.96 9.94 -14.48
N ASP A 253 -8.98 9.11 -14.13
CA ASP A 253 -9.12 7.66 -13.91
C ASP A 253 -8.78 7.36 -12.46
N MET A 254 -9.72 7.57 -11.55
CA MET A 254 -9.52 7.32 -10.13
C MET A 254 -9.28 5.84 -9.88
N ILE A 255 -8.28 5.49 -9.06
CA ILE A 255 -7.96 4.09 -8.78
C ILE A 255 -8.74 3.62 -7.55
N ASN A 256 -9.62 2.65 -7.74
CA ASN A 256 -10.42 2.00 -6.71
C ASN A 256 -9.86 0.60 -6.37
N LEU A 257 -10.32 0.03 -5.24
CA LEU A 257 -9.93 -1.25 -4.65
C LEU A 257 -8.49 -1.30 -4.19
N ASN A 258 -7.51 -1.23 -5.07
CA ASN A 258 -6.13 -1.27 -4.66
C ASN A 258 -5.26 -0.54 -5.66
N HIS A 259 -4.11 -0.04 -5.20
CA HIS A 259 -3.11 0.59 -6.05
C HIS A 259 -1.76 -0.14 -6.02
N ASN A 260 -1.67 -1.19 -5.20
CA ASN A 260 -0.55 -2.10 -5.15
C ASN A 260 -0.59 -3.08 -6.36
N PRO A 261 0.50 -3.80 -6.65
CA PRO A 261 0.64 -4.59 -7.87
C PRO A 261 -0.11 -5.94 -7.86
N GLU A 262 -1.07 -6.18 -6.96
CA GLU A 262 -1.81 -7.45 -6.89
C GLU A 262 -2.82 -7.64 -8.04
N GLY A 263 -2.95 -6.66 -8.94
CA GLY A 263 -3.75 -6.77 -10.16
C GLY A 263 -5.25 -6.59 -9.98
N ILE A 264 -5.71 -6.18 -8.79
CA ILE A 264 -7.12 -5.90 -8.50
C ILE A 264 -7.47 -4.41 -8.60
N ALA A 265 -6.52 -3.57 -9.02
CA ALA A 265 -6.72 -2.14 -9.22
C ALA A 265 -7.77 -1.87 -10.30
N VAL A 266 -8.79 -1.07 -9.98
CA VAL A 266 -9.84 -0.71 -10.94
C VAL A 266 -9.74 0.78 -11.24
N ARG A 267 -9.66 1.13 -12.53
CA ARG A 267 -9.71 2.53 -12.97
C ARG A 267 -11.16 2.95 -13.20
N ILE A 268 -11.59 3.97 -12.47
CA ILE A 268 -12.92 4.56 -12.56
C ILE A 268 -12.82 5.90 -13.30
N PRO A 269 -13.43 6.03 -14.50
CA PRO A 269 -13.28 7.21 -15.34
C PRO A 269 -14.22 8.34 -14.91
N GLU A 270 -14.01 8.90 -13.71
CA GLU A 270 -14.80 10.01 -13.18
C GLU A 270 -14.57 11.32 -13.97
N GLY A 271 -13.41 11.47 -14.61
CA GLY A 271 -13.16 12.52 -15.61
C GLY A 271 -12.83 13.90 -15.03
N TYR A 272 -12.34 13.98 -13.79
CA TYR A 272 -12.06 15.27 -13.13
C TYR A 272 -10.57 15.62 -13.08
N ILE A 273 -10.29 16.92 -13.09
CA ILE A 273 -9.01 17.49 -12.68
C ILE A 273 -9.34 18.58 -11.68
N TRP A 274 -8.81 18.44 -10.46
CA TRP A 274 -9.02 19.43 -9.40
C TRP A 274 -7.72 20.16 -9.12
N SER A 275 -7.81 21.46 -8.81
CA SER A 275 -6.65 22.22 -8.38
C SER A 275 -6.97 23.12 -7.20
N SER A 276 -6.01 23.26 -6.29
CA SER A 276 -6.14 24.06 -5.08
C SER A 276 -4.77 24.53 -4.59
N LEU A 277 -4.73 25.67 -3.91
CA LEU A 277 -3.58 26.09 -3.10
C LEU A 277 -3.63 25.48 -1.68
N ASP A 278 -4.77 24.89 -1.33
CA ASP A 278 -5.04 24.30 -0.02
C ASP A 278 -5.23 22.79 -0.19
N CYS A 279 -4.31 22.00 0.38
CA CYS A 279 -4.34 20.55 0.30
C CYS A 279 -5.48 19.93 1.12
N VAL A 280 -5.90 20.58 2.23
CA VAL A 280 -6.99 20.07 3.08
C VAL A 280 -8.32 20.22 2.37
N ALA A 281 -8.58 21.39 1.78
CA ALA A 281 -9.77 21.65 0.99
C ALA A 281 -9.90 20.69 -0.20
N LEU A 282 -8.78 20.45 -0.90
CA LEU A 282 -8.75 19.55 -2.06
C LEU A 282 -9.05 18.11 -1.67
N ASP A 283 -8.40 17.59 -0.62
CA ASP A 283 -8.59 16.21 -0.20
C ASP A 283 -9.99 16.01 0.41
N GLN A 284 -10.51 16.98 1.16
CA GLN A 284 -11.89 16.95 1.66
C GLN A 284 -12.92 16.92 0.52
N LEU A 285 -12.77 17.75 -0.51
CA LEU A 285 -13.63 17.72 -1.70
C LEU A 285 -13.63 16.34 -2.35
N CYS A 286 -12.44 15.80 -2.58
CA CYS A 286 -12.24 14.50 -3.17
C CYS A 286 -12.87 13.37 -2.33
N ALA A 287 -12.71 13.40 -1.02
CA ALA A 287 -13.30 12.40 -0.12
C ALA A 287 -14.83 12.51 -0.06
N ASN A 288 -15.38 13.73 0.05
CA ASN A 288 -16.82 13.97 0.00
C ASN A 288 -17.45 13.43 -1.29
N TYR A 289 -16.75 13.54 -2.42
CA TYR A 289 -17.22 12.97 -3.69
C TYR A 289 -17.18 11.43 -3.69
N CYS A 290 -16.09 10.81 -3.23
CA CYS A 290 -15.94 9.35 -3.18
C CYS A 290 -16.96 8.65 -2.29
N PHE A 291 -17.27 9.24 -1.14
CA PHE A 291 -18.08 8.59 -0.10
C PHE A 291 -19.51 9.11 -0.08
N LYS A 292 -20.05 9.32 -1.29
CA LYS A 292 -21.41 9.82 -1.50
C LYS A 292 -22.05 9.16 -2.72
N THR A 293 -23.01 8.29 -2.45
CA THR A 293 -23.78 7.61 -3.51
C THR A 293 -25.28 7.90 -3.43
N ILE A 294 -25.71 8.70 -2.44
CA ILE A 294 -27.10 9.13 -2.28
C ILE A 294 -27.25 10.66 -2.44
N PRO A 295 -28.45 11.15 -2.79
CA PRO A 295 -28.70 12.59 -2.92
C PRO A 295 -28.50 13.37 -1.62
N MET A 296 -28.04 14.63 -1.72
CA MET A 296 -27.83 15.55 -0.58
C MET A 296 -29.03 15.60 0.36
N SER A 297 -30.24 15.76 -0.18
CA SER A 297 -31.45 15.88 0.63
C SER A 297 -31.68 14.65 1.50
N GLN A 298 -31.39 13.45 0.97
CA GLN A 298 -31.53 12.21 1.70
C GLN A 298 -30.40 12.05 2.73
N GLY A 299 -29.16 12.39 2.37
CA GLY A 299 -28.02 12.38 3.29
C GLY A 299 -28.23 13.30 4.49
N MET A 300 -28.75 14.50 4.28
CA MET A 300 -29.07 15.48 5.33
C MET A 300 -30.17 14.97 6.27
N GLU A 301 -31.26 14.41 5.74
CA GLU A 301 -32.31 13.80 6.55
C GLU A 301 -31.76 12.65 7.41
N LEU A 302 -30.92 11.80 6.83
CA LEU A 302 -30.31 10.67 7.54
C LEU A 302 -29.31 11.14 8.59
N LYS A 303 -28.53 12.18 8.30
CA LYS A 303 -27.61 12.79 9.26
C LYS A 303 -28.35 13.27 10.50
N GLU A 304 -29.44 14.01 10.32
CA GLU A 304 -30.28 14.49 11.43
C GLU A 304 -30.92 13.32 12.19
N LYS A 305 -31.49 12.35 11.47
CA LYS A 305 -32.19 11.19 12.07
C LYS A 305 -31.26 10.30 12.91
N ASN A 306 -30.03 10.09 12.45
CA ASN A 306 -29.08 9.18 13.08
C ASN A 306 -28.01 9.90 13.91
N ASN A 307 -28.07 11.25 13.98
CA ASN A 307 -27.07 12.08 14.65
C ASN A 307 -25.64 11.83 14.14
N TRP A 308 -25.48 11.72 12.82
CA TRP A 308 -24.15 11.56 12.21
C TRP A 308 -23.40 12.89 12.15
N ASN A 309 -22.07 12.83 12.20
CA ASN A 309 -21.21 14.02 12.04
C ASN A 309 -21.17 14.52 10.58
N THR A 310 -21.57 13.70 9.60
CA THR A 310 -21.58 14.02 8.17
C THR A 310 -22.75 13.36 7.45
N GLU A 311 -23.19 14.00 6.36
CA GLU A 311 -24.23 13.55 5.42
C GLU A 311 -23.66 12.78 4.23
N PHE A 312 -22.34 12.81 4.05
CA PHE A 312 -21.63 12.10 2.98
C PHE A 312 -21.54 10.62 3.33
N VAL A 313 -22.47 9.83 2.80
CA VAL A 313 -22.55 8.38 2.98
C VAL A 313 -22.66 7.65 1.65
N HIS A 314 -22.13 6.43 1.61
CA HIS A 314 -22.25 5.55 0.46
C HIS A 314 -22.99 4.25 0.78
N GLN A 315 -23.50 3.62 -0.27
CA GLN A 315 -24.14 2.31 -0.19
C GLN A 315 -23.07 1.24 -0.05
N VAL A 316 -23.25 0.36 0.94
CA VAL A 316 -22.36 -0.75 1.24
C VAL A 316 -23.16 -2.04 1.42
N PRO A 317 -22.57 -3.22 1.12
CA PRO A 317 -23.17 -4.50 1.47
C PRO A 317 -23.19 -4.69 2.98
N VAL A 318 -24.30 -5.12 3.55
CA VAL A 318 -24.41 -5.44 4.99
C VAL A 318 -24.85 -6.88 5.12
N ALA A 319 -24.17 -7.63 5.98
CA ALA A 319 -24.51 -9.02 6.25
C ALA A 319 -25.68 -9.11 7.24
N THR A 320 -26.60 -10.04 6.99
CA THR A 320 -27.72 -10.35 7.90
C THR A 320 -28.02 -11.85 7.87
N ILE A 321 -28.80 -12.34 8.81
CA ILE A 321 -29.13 -13.77 8.93
C ILE A 321 -30.44 -14.08 8.20
N GLU A 322 -30.40 -15.07 7.31
CA GLU A 322 -31.57 -15.71 6.73
C GLU A 322 -31.50 -17.23 6.94
N GLY A 323 -32.26 -17.72 7.93
CA GLY A 323 -32.23 -19.13 8.30
C GLY A 323 -30.86 -19.53 8.87
N LYS A 324 -30.14 -20.39 8.14
CA LYS A 324 -28.77 -20.82 8.47
C LYS A 324 -27.68 -20.07 7.70
N ASN A 325 -28.06 -19.13 6.85
CA ASN A 325 -27.15 -18.43 5.97
C ASN A 325 -26.93 -17.00 6.42
N ILE A 326 -25.78 -16.46 6.06
CA ILE A 326 -25.48 -15.05 6.14
C ILE A 326 -25.65 -14.47 4.74
N VAL A 327 -26.55 -13.51 4.57
CA VAL A 327 -26.93 -12.95 3.27
C VAL A 327 -26.63 -11.45 3.21
N THR A 328 -26.38 -10.95 2.01
CA THR A 328 -26.11 -9.52 1.77
C THR A 328 -27.41 -8.75 1.55
N ILE A 329 -27.55 -7.63 2.24
CA ILE A 329 -28.53 -6.57 1.95
C ILE A 329 -27.81 -5.25 1.67
N GLU A 330 -28.49 -4.28 1.07
CA GLU A 330 -27.96 -2.93 0.93
C GLU A 330 -28.08 -2.18 2.27
N GLY A 331 -26.99 -1.52 2.67
CA GLY A 331 -26.96 -0.60 3.80
C GLY A 331 -26.20 0.68 3.46
N LEU A 332 -26.05 1.54 4.46
CA LEU A 332 -25.27 2.78 4.38
C LEU A 332 -24.18 2.78 5.45
N ASP A 333 -23.01 3.28 5.07
CA ASP A 333 -21.85 3.53 5.92
C ASP A 333 -21.06 4.74 5.36
N SER A 334 -20.06 5.21 6.09
CA SER A 334 -19.09 6.18 5.59
C SER A 334 -17.80 6.11 6.40
N PRO A 335 -16.62 6.03 5.76
CA PRO A 335 -15.36 6.20 6.46
C PRO A 335 -15.20 7.61 7.05
N LEU A 336 -15.93 8.61 6.53
CA LEU A 336 -15.87 9.99 7.02
C LEU A 336 -16.47 10.16 8.41
N PHE A 337 -17.20 9.16 8.93
CA PHE A 337 -17.62 9.13 10.33
C PHE A 337 -16.43 9.06 11.29
N ARG A 338 -15.32 8.49 10.82
CA ARG A 338 -14.22 7.98 11.62
C ARG A 338 -12.84 8.32 11.04
N TYR A 339 -12.78 9.34 10.18
CA TYR A 339 -11.54 9.82 9.56
C TYR A 339 -11.20 11.24 10.03
N ASN A 340 -10.09 11.38 10.77
CA ASN A 340 -9.78 12.61 11.50
C ASN A 340 -8.76 13.53 10.79
N LEU A 341 -8.07 13.06 9.75
CA LEU A 341 -6.91 13.75 9.15
C LEU A 341 -7.21 15.21 8.75
N TYR A 342 -8.36 15.48 8.14
CA TYR A 342 -8.66 16.83 7.64
C TYR A 342 -8.87 17.83 8.77
N SER A 343 -9.61 17.44 9.81
CA SER A 343 -9.77 18.26 11.02
C SER A 343 -8.44 18.44 11.76
N TYR A 344 -7.59 17.42 11.76
CA TYR A 344 -6.25 17.48 12.35
C TYR A 344 -5.33 18.41 11.55
N GLY A 345 -5.34 18.31 10.22
CA GLY A 345 -4.54 19.15 9.33
C GLY A 345 -4.93 20.63 9.41
N GLU A 346 -6.23 20.92 9.51
CA GLU A 346 -6.71 22.29 9.75
C GLU A 346 -6.21 22.84 11.09
N LYS A 347 -6.32 22.06 12.18
CA LYS A 347 -5.79 22.44 13.50
C LYS A 347 -4.27 22.64 13.49
N ARG A 348 -3.54 21.89 12.65
CA ARG A 348 -2.08 22.03 12.47
C ARG A 348 -1.70 23.19 11.54
N GLY A 349 -2.67 23.84 10.90
CA GLY A 349 -2.43 24.96 9.99
C GLY A 349 -1.99 24.55 8.58
N MET A 350 -2.22 23.30 8.16
CA MET A 350 -1.93 22.85 6.79
C MET A 350 -2.82 23.50 5.74
N GLY A 351 -4.05 23.85 6.12
CA GLY A 351 -5.11 24.34 5.24
C GLY A 351 -6.44 24.43 5.99
N GLN A 352 -7.55 24.48 5.27
CA GLN A 352 -8.90 24.54 5.83
C GLN A 352 -9.84 23.52 5.18
N GLN A 353 -10.85 23.06 5.93
CA GLN A 353 -11.85 22.11 5.42
C GLN A 353 -12.92 22.78 4.55
N HIS A 354 -13.13 24.09 4.73
CA HIS A 354 -14.15 24.83 3.97
C HIS A 354 -13.65 25.17 2.57
N TYR A 355 -14.47 24.91 1.55
CA TYR A 355 -14.12 25.19 0.17
C TYR A 355 -15.35 25.59 -0.65
N TYR A 356 -15.06 26.20 -1.80
CA TYR A 356 -16.03 26.38 -2.87
C TYR A 356 -15.42 25.91 -4.19
N VAL A 357 -16.21 25.22 -5.00
CA VAL A 357 -15.79 24.76 -6.32
C VAL A 357 -16.11 25.83 -7.36
N THR A 358 -15.13 26.12 -8.22
CA THR A 358 -15.32 26.86 -9.46
C THR A 358 -14.66 26.07 -10.59
N GLY A 359 -15.31 25.99 -11.74
CA GLY A 359 -14.74 25.30 -12.89
C GLY A 359 -15.73 25.18 -14.02
N TRP A 360 -15.44 24.29 -14.96
CA TRP A 360 -16.25 24.10 -16.15
C TRP A 360 -16.38 22.61 -16.46
N ASP A 361 -17.62 22.14 -16.60
CA ASP A 361 -17.94 20.83 -17.15
C ASP A 361 -17.93 20.96 -18.68
N SER A 362 -16.89 20.42 -19.33
CA SER A 362 -16.77 20.45 -20.79
C SER A 362 -17.76 19.52 -21.51
N VAL A 363 -18.33 18.53 -20.82
CA VAL A 363 -19.30 17.60 -21.41
C VAL A 363 -20.64 18.29 -21.58
N THR A 364 -21.06 19.08 -20.60
CA THR A 364 -22.36 19.79 -20.64
C THR A 364 -22.26 21.27 -20.99
N GLY A 365 -21.06 21.85 -20.97
CA GLY A 365 -20.87 23.27 -21.20
C GLY A 365 -21.46 24.13 -20.07
N THR A 366 -21.30 23.69 -18.82
CA THR A 366 -21.86 24.38 -17.65
C THR A 366 -20.82 24.64 -16.56
N PRO A 367 -21.00 25.69 -15.73
CA PRO A 367 -20.11 25.93 -14.60
C PRO A 367 -20.23 24.83 -13.54
N LEU A 368 -19.09 24.37 -13.03
CA LEU A 368 -19.02 23.57 -11.80
C LEU A 368 -19.18 24.48 -10.58
N ALA A 369 -19.82 23.97 -9.55
CA ALA A 369 -20.09 24.67 -8.31
C ALA A 369 -20.11 23.68 -7.13
N SER A 370 -20.13 24.23 -5.91
CA SER A 370 -20.45 23.44 -4.72
C SER A 370 -21.52 24.12 -3.88
N LEU A 371 -22.30 23.32 -3.16
CA LEU A 371 -23.29 23.75 -2.20
C LEU A 371 -23.08 22.96 -0.91
N ASP A 372 -22.70 23.63 0.18
CA ASP A 372 -22.41 23.00 1.49
C ASP A 372 -21.41 21.81 1.38
N GLY A 373 -20.40 21.94 0.52
CA GLY A 373 -19.42 20.87 0.26
C GLY A 373 -19.88 19.80 -0.74
N HIS A 374 -21.12 19.84 -1.24
CA HIS A 374 -21.57 18.94 -2.30
C HIS A 374 -21.09 19.46 -3.66
N LEU A 375 -20.39 18.62 -4.41
CA LEU A 375 -20.04 18.91 -5.81
C LEU A 375 -21.30 18.90 -6.69
N GLY A 376 -21.38 19.87 -7.60
CA GLY A 376 -22.43 19.92 -8.61
C GLY A 376 -22.09 20.84 -9.78
N ARG A 377 -23.09 21.10 -10.61
CA ARG A 377 -23.01 22.05 -11.73
C ARG A 377 -24.23 22.95 -11.77
N ILE A 378 -24.09 24.09 -12.44
CA ILE A 378 -25.18 25.06 -12.59
C ILE A 378 -25.82 24.93 -13.98
N GLU A 379 -27.04 24.39 -14.01
CA GLU A 379 -27.86 24.35 -15.21
C GLU A 379 -28.96 25.41 -15.13
N LYS A 380 -28.88 26.41 -16.01
CA LYS A 380 -29.78 27.58 -16.03
C LYS A 380 -29.72 28.36 -14.71
N THR A 381 -30.58 28.01 -13.76
CA THR A 381 -30.69 28.63 -12.43
C THR A 381 -30.79 27.59 -11.32
N ARG A 382 -30.41 26.33 -11.60
CA ARG A 382 -30.50 25.21 -10.67
C ARG A 382 -29.14 24.60 -10.44
N PHE A 383 -28.88 24.22 -9.19
CA PHE A 383 -27.79 23.34 -8.82
C PHE A 383 -28.19 21.90 -9.16
N ILE A 384 -27.38 21.23 -9.97
CA ILE A 384 -27.50 19.81 -10.29
C ILE A 384 -26.36 19.11 -9.58
N GLU A 385 -26.71 18.32 -8.58
CA GLU A 385 -25.77 17.59 -7.78
C GLU A 385 -25.06 16.51 -8.61
N LEU A 386 -23.74 16.39 -8.40
CA LEU A 386 -22.93 15.31 -8.96
C LEU A 386 -22.66 14.28 -7.85
N ILE A 387 -22.86 13.01 -8.19
CA ILE A 387 -22.81 11.86 -7.29
C ILE A 387 -22.13 10.72 -8.06
N THR A 388 -21.27 9.95 -7.40
CA THR A 388 -20.68 8.74 -8.00
C THR A 388 -21.62 7.55 -7.84
N GLY A 389 -21.60 6.63 -8.81
CA GLY A 389 -22.25 5.32 -8.70
C GLY A 389 -21.32 4.22 -8.18
N ASN A 390 -20.06 4.55 -7.87
CA ASN A 390 -19.05 3.57 -7.51
C ASN A 390 -18.89 3.47 -5.99
N MET A 391 -18.78 2.24 -5.50
CA MET A 391 -18.42 1.97 -4.11
C MET A 391 -16.90 1.98 -3.97
N TYR A 392 -16.35 3.07 -3.42
CA TYR A 392 -14.93 3.22 -3.16
C TYR A 392 -14.53 2.59 -1.83
N TYR A 393 -13.53 1.71 -1.84
CA TYR A 393 -12.89 1.12 -0.66
C TYR A 393 -11.57 0.45 -1.04
N ASN A 394 -10.76 0.08 -0.05
CA ASN A 394 -9.59 -0.76 -0.19
C ASN A 394 -9.72 -2.02 0.69
N PRO A 395 -9.45 -3.23 0.15
CA PRO A 395 -9.45 -4.48 0.91
C PRO A 395 -8.60 -4.46 2.19
N SER A 396 -7.44 -3.81 2.15
CA SER A 396 -6.52 -3.67 3.30
C SER A 396 -6.98 -2.62 4.30
N CYS A 397 -8.04 -1.86 4.00
CA CYS A 397 -8.64 -0.89 4.90
C CYS A 397 -10.14 -1.15 5.11
N MET A 398 -10.64 -2.35 4.78
CA MET A 398 -12.07 -2.67 4.80
C MET A 398 -12.75 -2.37 6.15
N LEU A 399 -12.02 -2.56 7.27
CA LEU A 399 -12.51 -2.23 8.62
C LEU A 399 -12.84 -0.75 8.80
N TRP A 400 -12.15 0.14 8.10
CA TRP A 400 -12.38 1.57 8.17
C TRP A 400 -13.17 2.11 6.98
N ASP A 401 -12.94 1.61 5.76
CA ASP A 401 -13.69 2.05 4.57
C ASP A 401 -15.16 1.61 4.63
N MET A 402 -15.42 0.41 5.12
CA MET A 402 -16.74 -0.23 5.14
C MET A 402 -16.98 -1.03 6.44
N GLN A 403 -16.71 -0.40 7.58
CA GLN A 403 -16.80 -1.01 8.92
C GLN A 403 -18.10 -1.78 9.13
N LYS A 404 -19.23 -1.23 8.70
CA LYS A 404 -20.54 -1.87 8.87
C LYS A 404 -20.64 -3.19 8.11
N THR A 405 -20.06 -3.27 6.92
CA THR A 405 -19.99 -4.51 6.12
C THR A 405 -19.27 -5.60 6.91
N LEU A 406 -18.09 -5.28 7.43
CA LEU A 406 -17.23 -6.24 8.11
C LEU A 406 -17.82 -6.65 9.47
N LEU A 407 -18.23 -5.70 10.30
CA LEU A 407 -18.74 -5.99 11.64
C LEU A 407 -20.07 -6.72 11.61
N SER A 408 -20.97 -6.38 10.67
CA SER A 408 -22.23 -7.13 10.52
C SER A 408 -22.02 -8.59 10.12
N TYR A 409 -20.96 -8.89 9.35
CA TYR A 409 -20.59 -10.27 9.03
C TYR A 409 -20.13 -11.02 10.28
N ALA A 410 -19.25 -10.40 11.08
CA ALA A 410 -18.80 -10.96 12.35
C ALA A 410 -19.97 -11.21 13.32
N GLU A 411 -20.87 -10.24 13.49
CA GLU A 411 -22.05 -10.37 14.35
C GLU A 411 -23.02 -11.47 13.87
N ALA A 412 -23.29 -11.52 12.57
CA ALA A 412 -24.15 -12.54 11.98
C ALA A 412 -23.56 -13.94 12.19
N HIS A 413 -22.25 -14.08 12.04
CA HIS A 413 -21.54 -15.32 12.30
C HIS A 413 -21.58 -15.73 13.77
N ASP A 414 -21.25 -14.82 14.68
CA ASP A 414 -21.27 -15.04 16.13
C ASP A 414 -22.66 -15.50 16.60
N LYS A 415 -23.71 -14.90 16.06
CA LYS A 415 -25.09 -15.29 16.38
C LYS A 415 -25.50 -16.66 15.82
N LEU A 416 -24.94 -17.10 14.70
CA LEU A 416 -25.25 -18.42 14.10
C LEU A 416 -24.44 -19.56 14.72
N THR A 417 -23.20 -19.30 15.12
CA THR A 417 -22.24 -20.34 15.51
C THR A 417 -21.84 -20.31 16.98
N GLY A 418 -22.08 -19.18 17.68
CA GLY A 418 -21.62 -18.95 19.04
C GLY A 418 -20.14 -18.55 19.13
N SER A 419 -19.51 -18.15 18.02
CA SER A 419 -18.17 -17.54 18.01
C SER A 419 -18.15 -16.15 18.67
N SER A 420 -16.98 -15.52 18.70
CA SER A 420 -16.72 -14.20 19.30
C SER A 420 -15.86 -13.31 18.38
N ILE A 421 -16.07 -13.39 17.07
CA ILE A 421 -15.28 -12.68 16.06
C ILE A 421 -15.49 -11.18 16.17
N TYR A 422 -16.71 -10.71 16.45
CA TYR A 422 -16.98 -9.30 16.68
C TYR A 422 -16.13 -8.78 17.85
N GLN A 423 -16.10 -9.54 18.94
CA GLN A 423 -15.28 -9.22 20.11
C GLN A 423 -13.78 -9.24 19.78
N ASP A 424 -13.31 -10.17 18.94
CA ASP A 424 -11.92 -10.20 18.47
C ASP A 424 -11.53 -8.90 17.73
N PHE A 425 -12.43 -8.34 16.91
CA PHE A 425 -12.21 -7.04 16.26
C PHE A 425 -12.20 -5.89 17.26
N MET A 426 -13.17 -5.84 18.17
CA MET A 426 -13.24 -4.77 19.17
C MET A 426 -12.01 -4.77 20.08
N GLU A 427 -11.62 -5.93 20.62
CA GLU A 427 -10.41 -6.03 21.45
C GLU A 427 -9.12 -5.75 20.68
N GLY A 428 -9.10 -6.04 19.38
CA GLY A 428 -7.93 -5.82 18.52
C GLY A 428 -7.71 -4.37 18.12
N PHE A 429 -8.79 -3.61 17.94
CA PHE A 429 -8.75 -2.29 17.28
C PHE A 429 -9.43 -1.16 18.06
N ASP A 430 -10.57 -1.37 18.73
CA ASP A 430 -11.31 -0.32 19.45
C ASP A 430 -10.57 0.08 20.73
N GLU A 431 -9.56 0.93 20.59
CA GLU A 431 -8.66 1.33 21.68
C GLU A 431 -9.38 2.18 22.73
N ASN A 432 -10.40 2.93 22.32
CA ASN A 432 -11.11 3.87 23.18
C ASN A 432 -12.40 3.28 23.80
N GLY A 433 -12.95 2.21 23.20
CA GLY A 433 -14.09 1.46 23.71
C GLY A 433 -15.45 2.11 23.42
N ASP A 434 -15.55 2.98 22.42
CA ASP A 434 -16.80 3.64 22.01
C ASP A 434 -17.61 2.84 20.99
N GLY A 435 -17.07 1.72 20.50
CA GLY A 435 -17.71 0.84 19.51
C GLY A 435 -17.57 1.34 18.06
N VAL A 436 -16.75 2.36 17.81
CA VAL A 436 -16.41 2.84 16.47
C VAL A 436 -14.90 2.82 16.28
N ILE A 437 -14.42 1.91 15.43
CA ILE A 437 -12.98 1.79 15.16
C ILE A 437 -12.55 2.88 14.17
N ASP A 438 -11.82 3.89 14.62
CA ASP A 438 -11.35 4.99 13.77
C ASP A 438 -10.01 4.72 13.04
N TYR A 439 -9.61 5.59 12.10
CA TYR A 439 -8.35 5.41 11.35
C TYR A 439 -7.08 5.59 12.19
N ASP A 440 -7.19 6.16 13.39
CA ASP A 440 -6.09 6.23 14.35
C ASP A 440 -6.06 4.94 15.23
N GLU A 441 -7.17 4.21 15.30
CA GLU A 441 -7.34 2.92 15.95
C GLU A 441 -6.93 1.77 15.03
N THR A 442 -5.62 1.53 15.03
CA THR A 442 -4.96 0.52 14.19
C THR A 442 -4.48 -0.68 14.99
N GLY A 443 -4.86 -0.74 16.27
CA GLY A 443 -4.47 -1.78 17.20
C GLY A 443 -3.10 -1.53 17.85
N THR A 444 -2.88 -2.19 18.98
CA THR A 444 -1.76 -1.90 19.88
C THR A 444 -0.50 -2.70 19.59
N LYS A 445 -0.38 -3.36 18.43
CA LYS A 445 0.81 -4.18 18.09
C LYS A 445 1.80 -3.50 17.15
N GLY A 446 1.45 -2.34 16.58
CA GLY A 446 2.32 -1.56 15.70
C GLY A 446 2.77 -2.30 14.44
N PHE A 447 1.89 -3.11 13.87
CA PHE A 447 2.22 -4.11 12.85
C PHE A 447 2.83 -3.52 11.56
N ASP A 448 2.51 -2.28 11.16
CA ASP A 448 3.06 -1.67 9.95
C ASP A 448 4.60 -1.57 10.01
N THR A 449 5.17 -1.29 11.18
CA THR A 449 6.63 -1.21 11.35
C THR A 449 7.28 -2.54 10.93
N HIS A 450 6.69 -3.67 11.35
CA HIS A 450 7.18 -5.00 10.99
C HIS A 450 6.87 -5.38 9.56
N LEU A 451 5.68 -5.09 9.06
CA LEU A 451 5.33 -5.41 7.68
C LEU A 451 6.28 -4.67 6.72
N PHE A 452 6.60 -3.40 7.00
CA PHE A 452 7.62 -2.69 6.22
C PHE A 452 9.00 -3.30 6.35
N LEU A 453 9.41 -3.75 7.54
CA LEU A 453 10.69 -4.42 7.71
C LEU A 453 10.74 -5.74 6.93
N ILE A 454 9.72 -6.59 7.04
CA ILE A 454 9.61 -7.86 6.31
C ILE A 454 9.66 -7.61 4.80
N MET A 455 8.89 -6.65 4.29
CA MET A 455 8.90 -6.30 2.87
C MET A 455 10.27 -5.76 2.44
N SER A 456 10.96 -5.02 3.31
CA SER A 456 12.28 -4.47 3.01
C SER A 456 13.36 -5.55 2.99
N ASP A 457 13.38 -6.45 3.97
CA ASP A 457 14.30 -7.58 4.04
C ASP A 457 14.04 -8.54 2.86
N ALA A 458 12.78 -8.77 2.51
CA ALA A 458 12.41 -9.54 1.33
C ALA A 458 13.02 -8.93 0.05
N LEU A 459 12.93 -7.61 -0.13
CA LEU A 459 13.52 -6.91 -1.26
C LEU A 459 15.06 -7.00 -1.25
N ASP A 460 15.70 -6.87 -0.10
CA ASP A 460 17.15 -7.04 0.02
C ASP A 460 17.60 -8.44 -0.40
N ILE A 461 16.86 -9.48 0.00
CA ILE A 461 17.07 -10.87 -0.45
C ILE A 461 16.89 -10.99 -1.96
N GLN A 462 15.86 -10.36 -2.54
CA GLN A 462 15.60 -10.37 -3.98
C GLN A 462 16.75 -9.76 -4.78
N LEU A 463 17.34 -8.68 -4.27
CA LEU A 463 18.38 -7.92 -4.93
C LEU A 463 19.78 -8.53 -4.78
N SER A 464 20.08 -9.13 -3.62
CA SER A 464 21.43 -9.58 -3.27
C SER A 464 21.65 -11.10 -3.40
N GLY A 465 20.58 -11.90 -3.36
CA GLY A 465 20.66 -13.35 -3.22
C GLY A 465 20.67 -14.15 -4.53
N ASN A 466 21.37 -15.29 -4.53
CA ASN A 466 21.17 -16.34 -5.53
C ASN A 466 19.76 -16.92 -5.39
N TYR A 467 19.01 -16.99 -6.49
CA TYR A 467 17.56 -17.29 -6.47
C TYR A 467 16.77 -16.36 -5.52
N GLY A 468 17.28 -15.14 -5.30
CA GLY A 468 16.73 -14.14 -4.41
C GLY A 468 15.26 -13.83 -4.68
N MET A 469 14.82 -13.86 -5.94
CA MET A 469 13.42 -13.61 -6.29
C MET A 469 12.47 -14.65 -5.70
N LEU A 470 12.86 -15.93 -5.73
CA LEU A 470 12.08 -17.00 -5.09
C LEU A 470 12.16 -16.90 -3.56
N LYS A 471 13.36 -16.72 -3.03
CA LYS A 471 13.62 -16.65 -1.58
C LYS A 471 12.93 -15.47 -0.91
N GLY A 472 13.02 -14.28 -1.48
CA GLY A 472 12.44 -13.06 -0.91
C GLY A 472 10.91 -13.07 -0.97
N ASN A 473 10.31 -13.57 -2.06
CA ASN A 473 8.86 -13.76 -2.13
C ASN A 473 8.37 -14.76 -1.07
N PHE A 474 9.09 -15.88 -0.90
CA PHE A 474 8.79 -16.87 0.13
C PHE A 474 8.92 -16.26 1.53
N TYR A 475 10.02 -15.56 1.81
CA TYR A 475 10.29 -14.88 3.07
C TYR A 475 9.18 -13.89 3.44
N ASN A 476 8.73 -13.06 2.49
CA ASN A 476 7.67 -12.06 2.73
C ASN A 476 6.35 -12.72 3.16
N ALA A 477 5.91 -13.72 2.39
CA ALA A 477 4.65 -14.41 2.64
C ALA A 477 4.70 -15.25 3.93
N VAL A 478 5.80 -15.97 4.19
CA VAL A 478 5.98 -16.74 5.44
C VAL A 478 5.97 -15.82 6.64
N ASN A 479 6.75 -14.74 6.66
CA ASN A 479 6.85 -13.91 7.86
C ASN A 479 5.56 -13.13 8.15
N THR A 480 4.76 -12.82 7.14
CA THR A 480 3.42 -12.26 7.36
C THR A 480 2.46 -13.34 7.91
N GLY A 481 2.44 -14.53 7.31
CA GLY A 481 1.53 -15.62 7.70
C GLY A 481 1.88 -16.30 9.02
N LYS A 482 3.17 -16.50 9.31
CA LYS A 482 3.67 -17.19 10.52
C LYS A 482 3.42 -16.40 11.79
N HIS A 483 3.45 -15.07 11.69
CA HIS A 483 3.24 -14.15 12.80
C HIS A 483 1.80 -13.67 12.93
N SER A 484 0.84 -14.34 12.30
CA SER A 484 -0.59 -14.15 12.57
C SER A 484 -1.08 -14.96 13.77
N ASN A 485 -0.28 -15.93 14.23
CA ASN A 485 -0.64 -16.88 15.26
C ASN A 485 0.57 -17.23 16.14
N LYS A 486 0.49 -16.93 17.44
CA LYS A 486 1.53 -17.22 18.42
C LYS A 486 1.97 -18.69 18.52
N LYS A 487 1.16 -19.63 18.02
CA LYS A 487 1.50 -21.06 18.03
C LYS A 487 2.33 -21.50 16.82
N TRP A 488 2.52 -20.62 15.84
CA TRP A 488 3.18 -20.96 14.58
C TRP A 488 4.64 -20.54 14.52
N ASN A 489 5.17 -19.94 15.59
CA ASN A 489 6.57 -19.56 15.71
C ASN A 489 7.07 -19.81 17.15
N PRO A 490 8.36 -20.10 17.34
CA PRO A 490 8.91 -20.48 18.64
C PRO A 490 8.85 -19.35 19.68
N ASP A 491 8.91 -18.10 19.24
CA ASP A 491 8.97 -16.91 20.11
C ASP A 491 7.58 -16.36 20.49
N GLY A 492 6.51 -17.01 20.04
CA GLY A 492 5.14 -16.65 20.40
C GLY A 492 4.70 -15.28 19.89
N HIS A 493 5.21 -14.82 18.76
CA HIS A 493 4.82 -13.59 18.08
C HIS A 493 3.50 -13.74 17.32
N ASP A 494 2.65 -12.71 17.41
CA ASP A 494 1.37 -12.63 16.70
C ASP A 494 1.05 -11.20 16.22
N PHE A 495 2.07 -10.41 15.86
CA PHE A 495 1.89 -9.01 15.45
C PHE A 495 1.04 -8.85 14.18
N ALA A 496 0.91 -9.88 13.34
CA ALA A 496 0.07 -9.85 12.15
C ALA A 496 -1.36 -10.41 12.38
N ARG A 497 -1.77 -10.69 13.63
CA ARG A 497 -3.11 -11.23 13.94
C ARG A 497 -4.21 -10.30 13.45
N GLU A 498 -4.12 -9.02 13.77
CA GLU A 498 -5.17 -8.03 13.51
C GLU A 498 -5.36 -7.78 12.01
N ILE A 499 -4.27 -7.60 11.25
CA ILE A 499 -4.35 -7.52 9.79
C ILE A 499 -4.88 -8.81 9.14
N THR A 500 -4.61 -9.97 9.76
CA THR A 500 -5.15 -11.26 9.33
C THR A 500 -6.66 -11.35 9.55
N LEU A 501 -7.20 -10.82 10.66
CA LEU A 501 -8.65 -10.77 10.89
C LEU A 501 -9.35 -10.02 9.75
N MET A 502 -8.84 -8.83 9.41
CA MET A 502 -9.38 -8.04 8.30
C MET A 502 -9.25 -8.77 6.96
N SER A 503 -8.12 -9.46 6.72
CA SER A 503 -7.89 -10.25 5.51
C SER A 503 -8.90 -11.39 5.36
N ILE A 504 -9.27 -12.07 6.46
CA ILE A 504 -10.28 -13.14 6.45
C ILE A 504 -11.66 -12.55 6.09
N ALA A 505 -12.04 -11.43 6.70
CA ALA A 505 -13.32 -10.78 6.40
C ALA A 505 -13.40 -10.32 4.94
N ASN A 506 -12.33 -9.73 4.41
CA ASN A 506 -12.26 -9.36 3.00
C ASN A 506 -12.34 -10.59 2.09
N HIS A 507 -11.65 -11.69 2.44
CA HIS A 507 -11.74 -12.93 1.66
C HIS A 507 -13.16 -13.51 1.68
N ALA A 508 -13.85 -13.47 2.82
CA ALA A 508 -15.26 -13.86 2.93
C ALA A 508 -16.17 -13.00 2.03
N TYR A 509 -15.89 -11.69 1.95
CA TYR A 509 -16.61 -10.80 1.05
C TYR A 509 -16.40 -11.17 -0.43
N GLU A 510 -15.15 -11.41 -0.84
CA GLU A 510 -14.84 -11.88 -2.19
C GLU A 510 -15.56 -13.20 -2.51
N MET A 511 -15.53 -14.15 -1.58
CA MET A 511 -16.25 -15.42 -1.72
C MET A 511 -17.76 -15.23 -1.87
N SER A 512 -18.35 -14.27 -1.15
CA SER A 512 -19.79 -14.00 -1.26
C SER A 512 -20.23 -13.57 -2.67
N LYS A 513 -19.31 -13.02 -3.47
CA LYS A 513 -19.55 -12.57 -4.85
C LYS A 513 -19.42 -13.69 -5.88
N ASN A 514 -19.10 -14.92 -5.48
CA ASN A 514 -19.04 -16.05 -6.39
C ASN A 514 -20.39 -16.24 -7.13
N GLU A 515 -20.35 -16.43 -8.44
CA GLU A 515 -21.56 -16.58 -9.26
C GLU A 515 -22.33 -17.88 -8.96
N THR A 516 -21.65 -18.87 -8.37
CA THR A 516 -22.21 -20.17 -8.02
C THR A 516 -22.47 -20.25 -6.52
N MET A 517 -23.64 -20.79 -6.18
CA MET A 517 -23.96 -21.16 -4.81
C MET A 517 -23.27 -22.48 -4.45
N ASN A 518 -22.56 -22.50 -3.35
CA ASN A 518 -21.80 -23.66 -2.90
C ASN A 518 -22.09 -23.97 -1.42
N PRO A 519 -22.05 -25.24 -1.00
CA PRO A 519 -22.16 -25.58 0.41
C PRO A 519 -20.92 -25.12 1.18
N ASP A 520 -21.11 -24.67 2.42
CA ASP A 520 -20.01 -24.44 3.36
C ASP A 520 -19.52 -25.79 3.95
N PRO A 521 -18.21 -26.11 3.88
CA PRO A 521 -17.70 -27.39 4.36
C PRO A 521 -17.49 -27.46 5.88
N PHE A 522 -17.51 -26.33 6.59
CA PHE A 522 -17.27 -26.24 8.03
C PHE A 522 -18.57 -26.10 8.83
N VAL A 523 -19.61 -25.47 8.27
CA VAL A 523 -20.90 -25.25 8.93
C VAL A 523 -22.05 -25.92 8.16
N SER A 524 -22.58 -27.01 8.74
CA SER A 524 -23.59 -27.84 8.07
C SER A 524 -24.92 -27.09 7.78
N GLY A 525 -25.25 -27.03 6.49
CA GLY A 525 -26.46 -26.40 5.96
C GLY A 525 -26.35 -24.89 5.75
N MET A 526 -25.14 -24.32 5.89
CA MET A 526 -24.79 -23.01 5.39
C MET A 526 -24.31 -23.12 3.93
N GLU A 527 -24.59 -22.09 3.15
CA GLU A 527 -24.22 -21.93 1.75
C GLU A 527 -23.54 -20.57 1.55
N TRP A 528 -22.69 -20.47 0.54
CA TRP A 528 -21.97 -19.25 0.17
C TRP A 528 -21.96 -19.02 -1.34
N GLY A 529 -21.74 -17.78 -1.76
CA GLY A 529 -21.88 -17.32 -3.15
C GLY A 529 -23.23 -16.66 -3.41
N GLN A 530 -23.36 -15.96 -4.54
CA GLN A 530 -24.56 -15.19 -4.94
C GLN A 530 -25.06 -14.23 -3.85
N GLY A 531 -24.15 -13.55 -3.16
CA GLY A 531 -24.44 -12.64 -2.06
C GLY A 531 -24.55 -13.31 -0.68
N ARG A 532 -24.31 -14.62 -0.58
CA ARG A 532 -24.23 -15.35 0.70
C ARG A 532 -22.79 -15.49 1.15
N TRP A 533 -22.55 -15.19 2.42
CA TRP A 533 -21.21 -15.20 3.02
C TRP A 533 -20.88 -16.59 3.58
N PRO A 534 -19.63 -17.05 3.44
CA PRO A 534 -19.18 -18.30 4.06
C PRO A 534 -19.08 -18.17 5.58
N SER A 535 -18.94 -19.31 6.28
CA SER A 535 -18.48 -19.32 7.66
C SER A 535 -17.08 -18.73 7.78
N TRP A 536 -16.74 -18.23 8.97
CA TRP A 536 -15.43 -17.66 9.24
C TRP A 536 -14.32 -18.70 9.14
N GLU A 537 -14.58 -19.92 9.61
CA GLU A 537 -13.68 -21.05 9.52
C GLU A 537 -13.34 -21.38 8.07
N PHE A 538 -14.36 -21.41 7.20
CA PHE A 538 -14.14 -21.67 5.79
C PHE A 538 -13.39 -20.53 5.10
N ALA A 539 -13.77 -19.28 5.33
CA ALA A 539 -13.08 -18.12 4.78
C ALA A 539 -11.60 -18.10 5.20
N LYS A 540 -11.32 -18.38 6.48
CA LYS A 540 -9.96 -18.49 7.00
C LYS A 540 -9.18 -19.61 6.34
N TRP A 541 -9.76 -20.81 6.23
CA TRP A 541 -9.11 -21.95 5.59
C TRP A 541 -8.83 -21.67 4.10
N ALA A 542 -9.78 -21.08 3.38
CA ALA A 542 -9.64 -20.75 1.97
C ALA A 542 -8.55 -19.69 1.73
N MET A 543 -8.50 -18.66 2.59
CA MET A 543 -7.47 -17.62 2.53
C MET A 543 -6.06 -18.20 2.75
N TYR A 544 -5.86 -19.01 3.81
CA TYR A 544 -4.56 -19.65 4.06
C TYR A 544 -4.20 -20.66 2.97
N SER A 545 -5.15 -21.45 2.50
CA SER A 545 -4.92 -22.39 1.39
C SER A 545 -4.50 -21.65 0.12
N SER A 546 -5.09 -20.47 -0.15
CA SER A 546 -4.69 -19.60 -1.26
C SER A 546 -3.27 -19.05 -1.08
N MET A 547 -2.85 -18.69 0.14
CA MET A 547 -1.46 -18.28 0.41
C MET A 547 -0.47 -19.45 0.23
N LEU A 548 -0.82 -20.63 0.76
CA LEU A 548 0.04 -21.81 0.76
C LEU A 548 0.20 -22.41 -0.63
N TYR A 549 -0.89 -22.49 -1.39
CA TYR A 549 -0.98 -23.26 -2.63
C TYR A 549 -1.42 -22.44 -3.85
N GLY A 550 -1.90 -21.20 -3.65
CA GLY A 550 -2.38 -20.33 -4.72
C GLY A 550 -3.89 -20.39 -4.91
N ALA A 551 -4.52 -21.50 -4.51
CA ALA A 551 -5.96 -21.71 -4.57
C ALA A 551 -6.39 -22.78 -3.54
N PRO A 552 -7.67 -22.84 -3.16
CA PRO A 552 -8.21 -23.87 -2.29
C PRO A 552 -8.46 -25.23 -3.00
N SER A 553 -8.00 -25.41 -4.24
CA SER A 553 -8.22 -26.61 -5.05
C SER A 553 -6.90 -27.19 -5.61
N PRO A 554 -6.72 -28.53 -5.61
CA PRO A 554 -5.51 -29.18 -6.15
C PRO A 554 -5.24 -28.89 -7.63
N GLU A 555 -6.29 -28.65 -8.42
CA GLU A 555 -6.15 -28.38 -9.86
C GLU A 555 -5.60 -26.98 -10.16
N GLN A 556 -5.63 -26.10 -9.17
CA GLN A 556 -5.29 -24.67 -9.29
C GLN A 556 -4.03 -24.29 -8.49
N VAL A 557 -3.25 -25.28 -8.05
CA VAL A 557 -2.00 -25.01 -7.32
C VAL A 557 -1.04 -24.20 -8.20
N SER A 558 -0.58 -23.08 -7.68
CA SER A 558 0.17 -22.06 -8.42
C SER A 558 1.66 -22.05 -8.06
N ILE A 559 2.50 -21.82 -9.07
CA ILE A 559 3.95 -21.60 -8.89
C ILE A 559 4.28 -20.33 -8.08
N ASN A 560 3.32 -19.41 -7.94
CA ASN A 560 3.49 -18.17 -7.19
C ASN A 560 3.10 -18.30 -5.70
N SER A 561 2.64 -19.47 -5.27
CA SER A 561 2.32 -19.76 -3.87
C SER A 561 3.56 -20.13 -3.06
N LEU A 562 3.46 -20.18 -1.72
CA LEU A 562 4.58 -20.62 -0.87
C LEU A 562 5.11 -22.01 -1.27
N TYR A 563 4.21 -22.96 -1.48
CA TYR A 563 4.55 -24.29 -1.99
C TYR A 563 5.17 -24.23 -3.39
N GLY A 564 4.59 -23.42 -4.28
CA GLY A 564 5.06 -23.25 -5.65
C GLY A 564 6.47 -22.65 -5.75
N LEU A 565 6.79 -21.69 -4.88
CA LEU A 565 8.11 -21.06 -4.79
C LEU A 565 9.17 -22.06 -4.32
N ALA A 566 8.87 -22.84 -3.28
CA ALA A 566 9.74 -23.92 -2.81
C ALA A 566 9.95 -25.00 -3.91
N PHE A 567 8.87 -25.43 -4.56
CA PHE A 567 8.94 -26.36 -5.69
C PHE A 567 9.83 -25.84 -6.81
N CYS A 568 9.64 -24.58 -7.23
CA CYS A 568 10.44 -23.97 -8.29
C CYS A 568 11.92 -23.93 -7.93
N TYR A 569 12.25 -23.64 -6.68
CA TYR A 569 13.64 -23.65 -6.22
C TYR A 569 14.25 -25.05 -6.26
N ALA A 570 13.55 -26.06 -5.73
CA ALA A 570 14.01 -27.45 -5.73
C ALA A 570 14.25 -27.94 -7.16
N ASP A 571 13.30 -27.70 -8.08
CA ASP A 571 13.45 -28.12 -9.47
C ASP A 571 14.64 -27.44 -10.16
N LYS A 572 14.82 -26.13 -9.96
CA LYS A 572 15.90 -25.37 -10.59
C LYS A 572 17.29 -25.74 -10.07
N THR A 573 17.42 -25.99 -8.77
CA THR A 573 18.72 -26.22 -8.13
C THR A 573 19.14 -27.68 -8.10
N GLU A 574 18.18 -28.61 -7.97
CA GLU A 574 18.48 -30.04 -7.77
C GLU A 574 18.13 -30.88 -9.00
N ASN A 575 17.25 -30.40 -9.88
CA ASN A 575 16.72 -31.14 -11.03
C ASN A 575 16.92 -30.42 -12.37
N ASN A 576 17.83 -29.44 -12.42
CA ASN A 576 18.20 -28.66 -13.60
C ASN A 576 17.02 -28.01 -14.35
N GLY A 577 15.96 -27.64 -13.61
CA GLY A 577 14.78 -26.99 -14.18
C GLY A 577 13.96 -27.89 -15.10
N LYS A 578 13.93 -29.21 -14.87
CA LYS A 578 13.23 -30.16 -15.74
C LYS A 578 11.73 -29.85 -15.88
N TYR A 579 11.08 -29.41 -14.80
CA TYR A 579 9.65 -29.08 -14.81
C TYR A 579 9.40 -27.61 -15.10
N THR A 580 10.23 -26.73 -14.53
CA THR A 580 10.15 -25.28 -14.72
C THR A 580 10.64 -24.84 -16.10
N GLY A 581 11.31 -25.71 -16.86
CA GLY A 581 11.84 -25.45 -18.19
C GLY A 581 13.10 -24.57 -18.23
N SER A 582 13.56 -24.06 -17.09
CA SER A 582 14.73 -23.20 -17.00
C SER A 582 15.30 -23.18 -15.59
N VAL A 583 16.62 -23.05 -15.46
CA VAL A 583 17.30 -22.75 -14.19
C VAL A 583 17.29 -21.26 -13.85
N ASP A 584 16.84 -20.41 -14.78
CA ASP A 584 16.67 -18.97 -14.54
C ASP A 584 15.54 -18.74 -13.53
N GLN A 585 15.83 -18.04 -12.42
CA GLN A 585 14.85 -17.76 -11.37
C GLN A 585 13.66 -16.93 -11.86
N MET A 586 13.84 -16.13 -12.92
CA MET A 586 12.81 -15.26 -13.49
C MET A 586 11.94 -15.95 -14.54
N LYS A 587 12.23 -17.22 -14.88
CA LYS A 587 11.54 -17.96 -15.93
C LYS A 587 11.10 -19.32 -15.42
N SER A 588 9.79 -19.52 -15.34
CA SER A 588 9.21 -20.82 -15.04
C SER A 588 8.01 -21.05 -15.95
N ASP A 589 7.87 -22.29 -16.43
CA ASP A 589 6.65 -22.75 -17.09
C ASP A 589 5.48 -22.64 -16.10
N PRO A 590 4.40 -21.91 -16.42
CA PRO A 590 3.19 -21.86 -15.59
C PRO A 590 2.57 -23.25 -15.32
N GLN A 591 2.84 -24.24 -16.18
CA GLN A 591 2.34 -25.62 -16.07
C GLN A 591 3.33 -26.57 -15.35
N ALA A 592 4.40 -26.05 -14.75
CA ALA A 592 5.45 -26.86 -14.13
C ALA A 592 4.91 -27.79 -13.03
N LEU A 593 4.03 -27.28 -12.16
CA LEU A 593 3.42 -28.06 -11.08
C LEU A 593 2.48 -29.15 -11.61
N HIS A 594 1.67 -28.84 -12.62
CA HIS A 594 0.81 -29.84 -13.26
C HIS A 594 1.65 -30.98 -13.86
N SER A 595 2.73 -30.63 -14.57
CA SER A 595 3.67 -31.60 -15.15
C SER A 595 4.36 -32.46 -14.08
N TYR A 596 4.70 -31.85 -12.94
CA TYR A 596 5.26 -32.56 -11.79
C TYR A 596 4.27 -33.57 -11.22
N PHE A 597 3.02 -33.17 -10.97
CA PHE A 597 1.97 -34.04 -10.44
C PHE A 597 1.67 -35.22 -11.37
N LEU A 598 1.63 -34.98 -12.69
CA LEU A 598 1.48 -36.06 -13.67
C LEU A 598 2.67 -37.04 -13.65
N ALA A 599 3.90 -36.53 -13.51
CA ALA A 599 5.09 -37.38 -13.43
C ALA A 599 5.06 -38.26 -12.17
N LEU A 600 4.67 -37.71 -11.02
CA LEU A 600 4.49 -38.47 -9.78
C LEU A 600 3.41 -39.55 -9.92
N ALA A 601 2.27 -39.20 -10.52
CA ALA A 601 1.20 -40.17 -10.81
C ALA A 601 1.66 -41.29 -11.76
N ALA A 602 2.64 -41.01 -12.62
CA ALA A 602 3.28 -41.98 -13.50
C ALA A 602 4.45 -42.77 -12.83
N GLY A 603 4.72 -42.54 -11.55
CA GLY A 603 5.72 -43.25 -10.76
C GLY A 603 7.12 -42.62 -10.75
N ALA A 604 7.26 -41.33 -11.07
CA ALA A 604 8.50 -40.61 -10.87
C ALA A 604 8.81 -40.42 -9.37
N ASP A 605 10.10 -40.33 -9.03
CA ASP A 605 10.53 -40.00 -7.68
C ASP A 605 10.21 -38.53 -7.33
N PRO A 606 9.76 -38.22 -6.11
CA PRO A 606 9.59 -36.85 -5.65
C PRO A 606 10.89 -36.04 -5.65
N LEU A 607 10.78 -34.73 -5.88
CA LEU A 607 11.88 -33.79 -5.66
C LEU A 607 12.30 -33.80 -4.18
N SER A 608 13.57 -33.50 -3.89
CA SER A 608 14.14 -33.58 -2.54
C SER A 608 13.87 -32.33 -1.70
N PHE A 609 12.59 -32.00 -1.52
CA PHE A 609 12.15 -30.94 -0.62
C PHE A 609 10.96 -31.35 0.24
N THR A 610 10.78 -30.67 1.38
CA THR A 610 9.61 -30.79 2.24
C THR A 610 9.13 -29.41 2.63
N PHE A 611 7.85 -29.12 2.38
CA PHE A 611 7.19 -27.90 2.82
C PHE A 611 6.31 -28.19 4.03
N TYR A 612 6.59 -27.52 5.13
CA TYR A 612 5.93 -27.74 6.41
C TYR A 612 4.76 -26.77 6.60
N VAL A 613 3.57 -27.31 6.83
CA VAL A 613 2.34 -26.51 7.01
C VAL A 613 1.68 -26.78 8.37
N PRO A 614 0.87 -25.84 8.89
CA PRO A 614 0.09 -26.09 10.09
C PRO A 614 -0.89 -27.26 9.90
N SER A 615 -1.26 -27.93 10.99
CA SER A 615 -2.28 -28.98 10.96
C SER A 615 -3.60 -28.50 10.32
N GLY A 616 -4.20 -29.34 9.48
CA GLY A 616 -5.42 -29.03 8.72
C GLY A 616 -5.19 -28.39 7.34
N TYR A 617 -3.93 -28.21 6.92
CA TYR A 617 -3.57 -27.64 5.62
C TYR A 617 -2.76 -28.58 4.72
N GLY A 618 -2.53 -29.84 5.09
CA GLY A 618 -1.77 -30.81 4.29
C GLY A 618 -2.55 -31.42 3.14
N THR A 619 -3.86 -31.16 3.07
CA THR A 619 -4.74 -31.64 2.00
C THR A 619 -5.56 -30.50 1.40
N LEU A 620 -5.84 -30.61 0.11
CA LEU A 620 -6.85 -29.81 -0.59
C LEU A 620 -7.91 -30.77 -1.13
N GLU A 621 -9.18 -30.53 -0.86
CA GLU A 621 -10.29 -31.42 -1.27
C GLU A 621 -10.08 -32.91 -0.87
N ASN A 622 -9.44 -33.15 0.28
CA ASN A 622 -9.03 -34.49 0.77
C ASN A 622 -7.93 -35.18 -0.07
N LEU A 623 -7.28 -34.47 -0.99
CA LEU A 623 -6.11 -34.95 -1.71
C LEU A 623 -4.83 -34.41 -1.06
N ASN A 624 -3.88 -35.33 -0.79
CA ASN A 624 -2.57 -34.97 -0.27
C ASN A 624 -1.78 -34.21 -1.34
N ILE A 625 -1.17 -33.09 -0.94
CA ILE A 625 -0.24 -32.37 -1.81
C ILE A 625 1.15 -33.01 -1.68
N PRO A 626 1.82 -33.36 -2.79
CA PRO A 626 3.17 -33.92 -2.74
C PRO A 626 4.14 -33.02 -1.99
N ASN A 627 5.12 -33.62 -1.31
CA ASN A 627 6.18 -32.90 -0.59
C ASN A 627 5.68 -31.98 0.55
N VAL A 628 4.45 -32.15 1.02
CA VAL A 628 3.90 -31.39 2.16
C VAL A 628 3.81 -32.27 3.40
N GLU A 629 4.20 -31.70 4.55
CA GLU A 629 4.05 -32.33 5.85
C GLU A 629 3.33 -31.39 6.82
N GLU A 630 2.24 -31.88 7.42
CA GLU A 630 1.60 -31.16 8.52
C GLU A 630 2.42 -31.30 9.80
N THR A 631 2.58 -30.20 10.53
CA THR A 631 3.30 -30.21 11.79
C THR A 631 2.68 -29.26 12.81
N SER A 632 2.87 -29.59 14.08
CA SER A 632 2.54 -28.72 15.23
C SER A 632 3.80 -28.11 15.87
N ASP A 633 4.99 -28.41 15.33
CA ASP A 633 6.27 -27.86 15.77
C ASP A 633 6.43 -26.41 15.30
N PRO A 634 6.42 -25.41 16.21
CA PRO A 634 6.54 -24.01 15.84
C PRO A 634 7.85 -23.65 15.12
N GLU A 635 8.91 -24.45 15.25
CA GLU A 635 10.17 -24.25 14.52
C GLU A 635 10.08 -24.66 13.04
N LYS A 636 9.09 -25.51 12.70
CA LYS A 636 8.89 -26.04 11.34
C LYS A 636 7.73 -25.39 10.61
N ILE A 637 6.69 -24.93 11.31
CA ILE A 637 5.51 -24.35 10.65
C ILE A 637 5.92 -23.22 9.69
N LEU A 638 5.44 -23.33 8.44
CA LEU A 638 5.72 -22.42 7.32
C LEU A 638 7.22 -22.32 6.99
N THR A 639 7.90 -23.45 6.92
CA THR A 639 9.30 -23.53 6.46
C THR A 639 9.43 -24.53 5.32
N ALA A 640 10.50 -24.41 4.54
CA ALA A 640 10.83 -25.39 3.50
C ALA A 640 12.24 -25.94 3.73
N GLU A 641 12.38 -27.26 3.70
CA GLU A 641 13.67 -27.93 3.77
C GLU A 641 14.02 -28.54 2.41
N PHE A 642 15.28 -28.37 1.98
CA PHE A 642 15.82 -28.82 0.69
C PHE A 642 17.04 -29.71 0.92
N ASN A 643 17.41 -30.50 -0.10
CA ASN A 643 18.60 -31.35 -0.08
C ASN A 643 18.71 -32.25 1.17
N HIS A 644 17.58 -32.85 1.59
CA HIS A 644 17.47 -33.64 2.83
C HIS A 644 17.84 -32.86 4.10
N GLY A 645 17.34 -31.62 4.23
CA GLY A 645 17.52 -30.77 5.42
C GLY A 645 18.85 -30.03 5.47
N LYS A 646 19.60 -29.95 4.36
CA LYS A 646 20.86 -29.20 4.29
C LYS A 646 20.66 -27.70 4.09
N GLU A 647 19.56 -27.33 3.44
CA GLU A 647 19.14 -25.94 3.31
C GLU A 647 17.72 -25.80 3.84
N LYS A 648 17.48 -24.74 4.60
CA LYS A 648 16.17 -24.41 5.18
C LYS A 648 15.82 -22.97 4.84
N TRP A 649 14.59 -22.77 4.38
CA TRP A 649 13.97 -21.46 4.21
C TRP A 649 12.93 -21.22 5.29
#